data_AF-A0A448B2X8-F1
#
_entry.id   AF-A0A448B2X8-F1
#
_cell.length_a   1.000
_cell.length_b   1.000
_cell.length_c   1.000
_cell.angle_alpha   90.00
_cell.angle_beta   90.00
_cell.angle_gamma   90.00
#
_symmetry.space_group_name_H-M   'P 1'
#
loop_
_entity.id
_entity.type
_entity.pdbx_description
1 polymer ?
#
loop_
_entity_poly.entity_id
_entity_poly.type
_entity_poly.pdbx_seq_one_letter_code
_entity_poly.pdbx_strand_id
1 'polypeptide(L)'
;MMKSLILGKISPEFIKDETLPELLVPTFEKYKDKTAFIFKDKKISYAELDSWSNAIALQLQDHGVQPGDRIGVWYPRSLELPVAILGILKAGAAYIPLDREMPEDRIKKVFTDINVKTYFSDTDAHIHCQPLEIAPQPQHPVPAPVPNYTPDNWAYVLFTSGSTGNPKGIPISHRNICHLIRSEQDFIKIRDTDIVYQGFSVSFDMWCEEVWISLFAGATIWIADATTVKAIDELSDVLTKNKITVLHAVPSILAIIDEVPAVRFINTGGEACTKQVQEKWAKPYRVFINSYGPTETTVSSNMTELNGQQELTIGLPLPNYHIAVVDENMNIVPRGERGEMVISGPGVSNGYFNLPELTEQKFLANPFPEDLPGDRIYKTGDAVIIREDGFIDFQGRIDDQIKLRGYRIELGEIESRLNQLHDVSSAAVAVKEDSNGQGQLVGYAVMSNESSFDENEMRKELAKFLAPYMVPISIVLMKEMPRMPSGKIDRKRLPLPESFTVHQKNEEINIDAEAPIEEKLIQTLQWVFPGKEINLTQDFFTDLGGHSLLAATLVSHLRQKAGIPTASLKEIYENRPLSVYSEFLKNKHTQATSRQEPFHRVSTWQYIACNIAQTVSLLVVFALLSIQIFFPYLSYYYFQINGYGLHYALLSAVLLYTLIPPVYSIIIVLTKWLVIGKIKEGDYPLWGWYYFRWWLWKTIKRLMPSEFIVETPLYPKYLRLLGVKVDPSAQLSLLPIAAEDLVTIDKNVNTSSGCSIDNASVENGILKIRKVHIKAHAYLGSSVIVCGDTVIEEFGELQDLSCLNEGGKIGFGEVWNGSPAEKVRVKSGEEIEAPTLASAGKRNRFALLYACSLFFFPLLIVLPLAPTLYTLYYLDERSADYSFYYLWQAPILSTVYILLFIGVVSILTRILQYNMKPGIYPVYSFMYYKNG
;
A
#
# COMPACT_ATOMS: atom_id res chain seq x y z
N MET A 1 36.50 25.12 7.81
CA MET A 1 35.29 24.26 7.83
C MET A 1 34.42 24.64 6.65
N MET A 2 33.85 23.67 5.95
CA MET A 2 32.81 23.97 4.96
C MET A 2 31.60 24.54 5.69
N LYS A 3 31.07 25.66 5.18
CA LYS A 3 29.86 26.29 5.73
C LYS A 3 28.63 25.52 5.27
N SER A 4 27.58 25.48 6.09
CA SER A 4 26.26 24.94 5.75
C SER A 4 25.48 25.88 4.83
N LEU A 5 25.97 26.03 3.60
CA LEU A 5 25.39 26.82 2.51
C LEU A 5 25.43 26.01 1.22
N ILE A 6 24.29 25.93 0.53
CA ILE A 6 24.14 25.30 -0.79
C ILE A 6 23.50 26.32 -1.73
N LEU A 7 24.25 26.71 -2.76
CA LEU A 7 23.73 27.46 -3.88
C LEU A 7 23.17 26.46 -4.90
N GLY A 8 21.86 26.43 -5.09
CA GLY A 8 21.22 25.62 -6.12
C GLY A 8 21.67 25.98 -7.54
N LYS A 9 21.37 25.09 -8.48
CA LYS A 9 21.69 25.27 -9.91
C LYS A 9 21.05 26.55 -10.43
N ILE A 10 21.87 27.51 -10.87
CA ILE A 10 21.40 28.73 -11.52
C ILE A 10 20.84 28.39 -12.90
N SER A 11 19.55 28.65 -13.10
CA SER A 11 18.77 28.39 -14.33
C SER A 11 17.89 29.61 -14.63
N PRO A 12 18.46 30.75 -15.09
CA PRO A 12 17.73 32.00 -15.30
C PRO A 12 16.61 31.85 -16.34
N GLU A 13 16.72 30.88 -17.26
CA GLU A 13 15.71 30.56 -18.27
C GLU A 13 14.36 30.10 -17.70
N PHE A 14 14.32 29.72 -16.42
CA PHE A 14 13.07 29.38 -15.72
C PHE A 14 12.31 30.61 -15.24
N ILE A 15 12.96 31.77 -15.21
CA ILE A 15 12.41 33.03 -14.75
C ILE A 15 12.14 33.90 -15.97
N LYS A 16 10.88 33.90 -16.41
CA LYS A 16 10.42 34.69 -17.56
C LYS A 16 9.32 35.64 -17.12
N ASP A 17 9.18 36.73 -17.87
CA ASP A 17 8.09 37.68 -17.66
C ASP A 17 6.82 37.18 -18.35
N GLU A 18 6.17 36.21 -17.71
CA GLU A 18 4.86 35.71 -18.12
C GLU A 18 4.02 35.32 -16.91
N THR A 19 2.72 35.21 -17.14
CA THR A 19 1.73 34.81 -16.17
C THR A 19 1.42 33.32 -16.30
N LEU A 20 0.79 32.74 -15.28
CA LEU A 20 0.44 31.31 -15.29
C LEU A 20 -0.46 30.92 -16.49
N PRO A 21 -1.48 31.71 -16.88
CA PRO A 21 -2.21 31.44 -18.11
C PRO A 21 -1.33 31.47 -19.36
N GLU A 22 -0.44 32.46 -19.50
CA GLU A 22 0.47 32.60 -20.65
C GLU A 22 1.46 31.42 -20.74
N LEU A 23 1.96 30.94 -19.60
CA LEU A 23 2.82 29.75 -19.51
C LEU A 23 2.15 28.50 -20.12
N LEU A 24 0.83 28.38 -20.01
CA LEU A 24 0.06 27.21 -20.44
C LEU A 24 -0.41 27.29 -21.90
N VAL A 25 -0.41 28.48 -22.54
CA VAL A 25 -0.85 28.66 -23.93
C VAL A 25 -0.18 27.69 -24.90
N PRO A 26 1.16 27.49 -24.89
CA PRO A 26 1.81 26.55 -25.81
C PRO A 26 1.33 25.10 -25.64
N THR A 27 1.01 24.70 -24.40
CA THR A 27 0.49 23.38 -24.09
C THR A 27 -0.94 23.24 -24.61
N PHE A 28 -1.79 24.24 -24.39
CA PHE A 28 -3.18 24.22 -24.84
C PHE A 28 -3.29 24.11 -26.36
N GLU A 29 -2.41 24.78 -27.10
CA GLU A 29 -2.33 24.65 -28.56
C GLU A 29 -1.80 23.28 -28.99
N LYS A 30 -0.71 22.81 -28.38
CA LYS A 30 -0.06 21.55 -28.77
C LYS A 30 -0.94 20.33 -28.49
N TYR A 31 -1.67 20.31 -27.38
CA TYR A 31 -2.46 19.17 -26.91
C TYR A 31 -3.97 19.41 -26.97
N LYS A 32 -4.43 20.36 -27.78
CA LYS A 32 -5.82 20.81 -27.88
C LYS A 32 -6.88 19.68 -27.89
N ASP A 33 -6.63 18.60 -28.63
CA ASP A 33 -7.57 17.48 -28.82
C ASP A 33 -7.44 16.39 -27.74
N LYS A 34 -6.48 16.53 -26.83
CA LYS A 34 -6.20 15.57 -25.77
C LYS A 34 -7.04 15.85 -24.54
N THR A 35 -7.41 14.80 -23.80
CA THR A 35 -8.06 14.91 -22.49
C THR A 35 -7.17 15.65 -21.48
N ALA A 36 -7.67 16.76 -20.94
CA ALA A 36 -7.04 17.49 -19.83
C ALA A 36 -7.55 16.96 -18.49
N PHE A 37 -8.87 16.93 -18.30
CA PHE A 37 -9.50 16.50 -17.04
C PHE A 37 -10.47 15.33 -17.24
N ILE A 38 -10.49 14.44 -16.25
CA ILE A 38 -11.49 13.37 -16.09
C ILE A 38 -12.12 13.53 -14.71
N PHE A 39 -13.45 13.55 -14.65
CA PHE A 39 -14.21 13.51 -13.40
C PHE A 39 -15.43 12.60 -13.59
N LYS A 40 -15.46 11.49 -12.85
CA LYS A 40 -16.44 10.42 -13.07
C LYS A 40 -16.42 9.97 -14.54
N ASP A 41 -17.56 9.97 -15.22
CA ASP A 41 -17.69 9.58 -16.62
C ASP A 41 -17.47 10.75 -17.60
N LYS A 42 -17.26 11.97 -17.10
CA LYS A 42 -17.06 13.17 -17.93
C LYS A 42 -15.58 13.41 -18.18
N LYS A 43 -15.29 13.89 -19.39
CA LYS A 43 -13.95 14.26 -19.83
C LYS A 43 -14.02 15.60 -20.56
N ILE A 44 -13.01 16.43 -20.36
CA ILE A 44 -12.84 17.65 -21.16
C ILE A 44 -11.43 17.70 -21.74
N SER A 45 -11.33 18.13 -22.99
CA SER A 45 -10.08 18.32 -23.70
C SER A 45 -9.36 19.60 -23.24
N TYR A 46 -8.10 19.76 -23.63
CA TYR A 46 -7.36 21.01 -23.42
C TYR A 46 -8.02 22.20 -24.13
N ALA A 47 -8.58 22.01 -25.32
CA ALA A 47 -9.32 23.07 -26.02
C ALA A 47 -10.62 23.46 -25.30
N GLU A 48 -11.35 22.47 -24.76
CA GLU A 48 -12.57 22.70 -24.00
C GLU A 48 -12.27 23.39 -22.67
N LEU A 49 -11.20 22.98 -21.98
CA LEU A 49 -10.69 23.64 -20.77
C LEU A 49 -10.32 25.10 -21.04
N ASP A 50 -9.57 25.37 -22.11
CA ASP A 50 -9.17 26.72 -22.48
C ASP A 50 -10.38 27.62 -22.75
N SER A 51 -11.31 27.15 -23.60
CA SER A 51 -12.55 27.85 -23.94
C SER A 51 -13.44 28.09 -22.72
N TRP A 52 -13.62 27.08 -21.86
CA TRP A 52 -14.48 27.21 -20.69
C TRP A 52 -13.90 28.17 -19.66
N SER A 53 -12.59 28.11 -19.40
CA SER A 53 -11.94 29.09 -18.53
C SER A 53 -11.94 30.51 -19.11
N ASN A 54 -11.90 30.68 -20.45
CA ASN A 54 -12.11 31.98 -21.09
C ASN A 54 -13.52 32.52 -20.83
N ALA A 55 -14.56 31.67 -20.92
CA ALA A 55 -15.94 32.06 -20.62
C ALA A 55 -16.11 32.53 -19.17
N ILE A 56 -15.46 31.85 -18.21
CA ILE A 56 -15.48 32.26 -16.80
C ILE A 56 -14.74 33.59 -16.61
N ALA A 57 -13.62 33.80 -17.30
CA ALA A 57 -12.90 35.07 -17.22
C ALA A 57 -13.75 36.25 -17.73
N LEU A 58 -14.49 36.07 -18.83
CA LEU A 58 -15.45 37.06 -19.33
C LEU A 58 -16.62 37.27 -18.34
N GLN A 59 -17.16 36.19 -17.77
CA GLN A 59 -18.18 36.28 -16.72
C GLN A 59 -17.71 37.17 -15.56
N LEU A 60 -16.47 36.98 -15.09
CA LEU A 60 -15.90 37.79 -14.00
C LEU A 60 -15.76 39.26 -14.42
N GLN A 61 -15.31 39.54 -15.64
CA GLN A 61 -15.22 40.90 -16.17
C GLN A 61 -16.59 41.59 -16.27
N ASP A 62 -17.61 40.88 -16.71
CA ASP A 62 -19.00 41.37 -16.76
C ASP A 62 -19.56 41.68 -15.36
N HIS A 63 -19.05 40.99 -14.33
CA HIS A 63 -19.34 41.27 -12.91
C HIS A 63 -18.42 42.35 -12.30
N GLY A 64 -17.65 43.06 -13.14
CA GLY A 64 -16.82 44.19 -12.72
C GLY A 64 -15.56 43.77 -11.96
N VAL A 65 -15.09 42.53 -12.10
CA VAL A 65 -13.78 42.11 -11.61
C VAL A 65 -12.70 42.80 -12.44
N GLN A 66 -11.68 43.33 -11.74
CA GLN A 66 -10.53 43.97 -12.35
C GLN A 66 -9.24 43.22 -12.00
N PRO A 67 -8.18 43.36 -12.81
CA PRO A 67 -6.87 42.83 -12.47
C PRO A 67 -6.42 43.22 -11.05
N GLY A 68 -5.92 42.24 -10.29
CA GLY A 68 -5.52 42.39 -8.88
C GLY A 68 -6.64 42.24 -7.85
N ASP A 69 -7.90 42.08 -8.27
CA ASP A 69 -8.98 41.68 -7.37
C ASP A 69 -8.74 40.27 -6.80
N ARG A 70 -9.40 39.98 -5.69
CA ARG A 70 -9.32 38.70 -4.97
C ARG A 70 -10.65 37.98 -5.08
N ILE A 71 -10.64 36.78 -5.63
CA ILE A 71 -11.85 35.99 -5.88
C ILE A 71 -11.82 34.76 -4.99
N GLY A 72 -12.82 34.62 -4.12
CA GLY A 72 -12.96 33.44 -3.29
C GLY A 72 -13.36 32.22 -4.11
N VAL A 73 -12.90 31.05 -3.71
CA VAL A 73 -13.33 29.76 -4.27
C VAL A 73 -13.72 28.86 -3.12
N TRP A 74 -15.01 28.61 -2.94
CA TRP A 74 -15.57 27.72 -1.93
C TRP A 74 -16.58 26.78 -2.59
N TYR A 75 -16.05 25.81 -3.34
CA TYR A 75 -16.82 25.03 -4.31
C TYR A 75 -16.48 23.52 -4.22
N PRO A 76 -17.45 22.61 -4.42
CA PRO A 76 -17.19 21.17 -4.37
C PRO A 76 -16.25 20.68 -5.48
N ARG A 77 -15.59 19.55 -5.20
CA ARG A 77 -14.73 18.83 -6.18
C ARG A 77 -15.53 18.45 -7.42
N SER A 78 -15.05 18.88 -8.57
CA SER A 78 -15.78 18.87 -9.84
C SER A 78 -14.84 19.20 -11.01
N LEU A 79 -15.33 19.22 -12.25
CA LEU A 79 -14.57 19.77 -13.39
C LEU A 79 -14.53 21.30 -13.32
N GLU A 80 -15.62 21.88 -12.84
CA GLU A 80 -15.89 23.30 -12.74
C GLU A 80 -14.85 24.01 -11.85
N LEU A 81 -14.44 23.37 -10.75
CA LEU A 81 -13.50 23.94 -9.78
C LEU A 81 -12.15 24.37 -10.40
N PRO A 82 -11.33 23.48 -11.00
CA PRO A 82 -10.07 23.88 -11.62
C PRO A 82 -10.28 24.81 -12.83
N VAL A 83 -11.38 24.67 -13.57
CA VAL A 83 -11.70 25.55 -14.71
C VAL A 83 -11.97 26.98 -14.23
N ALA A 84 -12.71 27.13 -13.12
CA ALA A 84 -12.99 28.43 -12.51
C ALA A 84 -11.73 29.11 -11.97
N ILE A 85 -10.84 28.35 -11.34
CA ILE A 85 -9.54 28.86 -10.91
C ILE A 85 -8.73 29.37 -12.11
N LEU A 86 -8.68 28.63 -13.21
CA LEU A 86 -8.02 29.09 -14.44
C LEU A 86 -8.70 30.33 -15.03
N GLY A 87 -10.03 30.42 -14.96
CA GLY A 87 -10.79 31.61 -15.37
C GLY A 87 -10.49 32.85 -14.52
N ILE A 88 -10.35 32.69 -13.20
CA ILE A 88 -9.92 33.76 -12.29
C ILE A 88 -8.55 34.29 -12.69
N LEU A 89 -7.60 33.39 -12.92
CA LEU A 89 -6.24 33.75 -13.34
C LEU A 89 -6.24 34.47 -14.70
N LYS A 90 -7.06 34.03 -15.66
CA LYS A 90 -7.23 34.69 -16.96
C LYS A 90 -7.91 36.05 -16.89
N ALA A 91 -8.76 36.27 -15.88
CA ALA A 91 -9.32 37.60 -15.59
C ALA A 91 -8.29 38.55 -14.94
N GLY A 92 -7.08 38.07 -14.61
CA GLY A 92 -6.04 38.83 -13.94
C GLY A 92 -6.23 38.97 -12.43
N ALA A 93 -7.11 38.17 -11.84
CA ALA A 93 -7.41 38.19 -10.42
C ALA A 93 -6.71 37.04 -9.67
N ALA A 94 -6.55 37.20 -8.36
CA ALA A 94 -5.99 36.17 -7.49
C ALA A 94 -7.10 35.26 -6.94
N TYR A 95 -6.91 33.94 -6.96
CA TYR A 95 -7.86 33.02 -6.35
C TYR A 95 -7.54 32.73 -4.87
N ILE A 96 -8.56 32.68 -4.03
CA ILE A 96 -8.47 32.41 -2.58
C ILE A 96 -9.22 31.10 -2.33
N PRO A 97 -8.53 29.94 -2.38
CA PRO A 97 -9.19 28.65 -2.35
C PRO A 97 -9.41 28.16 -0.92
N LEU A 98 -10.65 27.87 -0.59
CA LEU A 98 -11.04 27.26 0.68
C LEU A 98 -11.77 25.94 0.42
N ASP A 99 -11.37 24.90 1.15
CA ASP A 99 -11.97 23.59 1.04
C ASP A 99 -13.47 23.69 1.34
N ARG A 100 -14.29 23.04 0.50
CA ARG A 100 -15.74 23.07 0.61
C ARG A 100 -16.24 22.57 1.97
N GLU A 101 -15.48 21.70 2.62
CA GLU A 101 -15.80 21.10 3.92
C GLU A 101 -15.37 21.96 5.12
N MET A 102 -14.72 23.12 4.90
CA MET A 102 -14.45 24.06 5.98
C MET A 102 -15.76 24.68 6.52
N PRO A 103 -15.85 24.95 7.83
CA PRO A 103 -17.03 25.59 8.42
C PRO A 103 -17.29 26.98 7.85
N GLU A 104 -18.56 27.32 7.67
CA GLU A 104 -19.01 28.60 7.11
C GLU A 104 -18.42 29.80 7.87
N ASP A 105 -18.36 29.77 9.20
CA ASP A 105 -17.77 30.86 9.99
C ASP A 105 -16.28 31.09 9.66
N ARG A 106 -15.54 30.02 9.35
CA ARG A 106 -14.14 30.12 8.91
C ARG A 106 -14.05 30.73 7.52
N ILE A 107 -14.92 30.32 6.59
CA ILE A 107 -15.02 30.88 5.23
C ILE A 107 -15.33 32.38 5.32
N LYS A 108 -16.39 32.73 6.05
CA LYS A 108 -16.86 34.09 6.30
C LYS A 108 -15.73 34.96 6.82
N LYS A 109 -15.01 34.48 7.84
CA LYS A 109 -13.86 35.18 8.40
C LYS A 109 -12.77 35.44 7.36
N VAL A 110 -12.27 34.40 6.69
CA VAL A 110 -11.17 34.53 5.72
C VAL A 110 -11.56 35.45 4.54
N PHE A 111 -12.76 35.26 3.98
CA PHE A 111 -13.22 36.07 2.86
C PHE A 111 -13.48 37.54 3.24
N THR A 112 -13.92 37.80 4.48
CA THR A 112 -14.05 39.16 5.01
C THR A 112 -12.68 39.79 5.24
N ASP A 113 -11.76 39.07 5.92
CA ASP A 113 -10.43 39.58 6.28
C ASP A 113 -9.59 39.93 5.05
N ILE A 114 -9.66 39.09 3.99
CA ILE A 114 -8.96 39.37 2.73
C ILE A 114 -9.77 40.26 1.77
N ASN A 115 -10.98 40.65 2.15
CA ASN A 115 -11.87 41.49 1.36
C ASN A 115 -12.00 40.98 -0.09
N VAL A 116 -12.58 39.79 -0.26
CA VAL A 116 -12.86 39.24 -1.60
C VAL A 116 -13.86 40.12 -2.35
N LYS A 117 -13.68 40.27 -3.65
CA LYS A 117 -14.58 41.04 -4.53
C LYS A 117 -15.90 40.30 -4.75
N THR A 118 -15.77 39.00 -4.96
CA THR A 118 -16.84 38.02 -5.15
C THR A 118 -16.23 36.62 -4.95
N TYR A 119 -17.05 35.56 -4.98
CA TYR A 119 -16.57 34.19 -4.84
C TYR A 119 -17.45 33.18 -5.58
N PHE A 120 -16.86 32.08 -6.04
CA PHE A 120 -17.62 30.95 -6.56
C PHE A 120 -18.03 30.00 -5.44
N SER A 121 -19.33 29.73 -5.32
CA SER A 121 -19.88 28.77 -4.36
C SER A 121 -21.26 28.28 -4.78
N ASP A 122 -21.67 27.13 -4.25
CA ASP A 122 -23.04 26.61 -4.31
C ASP A 122 -23.91 27.07 -3.12
N THR A 123 -23.32 27.77 -2.14
CA THR A 123 -23.98 28.31 -0.95
C THR A 123 -23.51 29.73 -0.65
N ASP A 124 -24.32 30.50 0.09
CA ASP A 124 -23.95 31.85 0.51
C ASP A 124 -23.21 31.80 1.86
N ALA A 125 -22.01 32.37 1.92
CA ALA A 125 -21.23 32.57 3.14
C ALA A 125 -21.71 33.77 3.98
N HIS A 126 -22.73 34.49 3.50
CA HIS A 126 -23.36 35.63 4.17
C HIS A 126 -22.35 36.73 4.56
N ILE A 127 -21.54 37.12 3.57
CA ILE A 127 -20.56 38.22 3.62
C ILE A 127 -21.01 39.42 2.79
N HIS A 128 -20.15 40.43 2.65
CA HIS A 128 -20.43 41.69 1.95
C HIS A 128 -20.66 41.56 0.43
N CYS A 129 -20.43 40.39 -0.16
CA CYS A 129 -20.67 40.09 -1.56
C CYS A 129 -21.47 38.79 -1.71
N GLN A 130 -22.09 38.61 -2.88
CA GLN A 130 -22.90 37.43 -3.20
C GLN A 130 -22.06 36.37 -3.92
N PRO A 131 -22.37 35.07 -3.75
CA PRO A 131 -21.73 34.01 -4.50
C PRO A 131 -22.08 34.12 -5.99
N LEU A 132 -21.16 33.70 -6.85
CA LEU A 132 -21.39 33.48 -8.27
C LEU A 132 -21.51 31.99 -8.55
N GLU A 133 -22.44 31.63 -9.42
CA GLU A 133 -22.45 30.34 -10.07
C GLU A 133 -21.36 30.30 -11.15
N ILE A 134 -20.74 29.15 -11.34
CA ILE A 134 -19.76 28.95 -12.41
C ILE A 134 -20.52 28.83 -13.74
N ALA A 135 -20.16 29.65 -14.74
CA ALA A 135 -20.76 29.56 -16.06
C ALA A 135 -20.67 28.13 -16.63
N PRO A 136 -21.72 27.63 -17.32
CA PRO A 136 -21.69 26.30 -17.91
C PRO A 136 -20.66 26.22 -19.05
N GLN A 137 -20.25 24.99 -19.39
CA GLN A 137 -19.33 24.75 -20.50
C GLN A 137 -19.88 25.36 -21.80
N PRO A 138 -19.11 26.20 -22.51
CA PRO A 138 -19.58 26.85 -23.73
C PRO A 138 -19.67 25.85 -24.89
N GLN A 139 -20.70 25.99 -25.73
CA GLN A 139 -20.89 25.16 -26.94
C GLN A 139 -19.97 25.55 -28.09
N HIS A 140 -19.42 26.76 -28.05
CA HIS A 140 -18.54 27.30 -29.08
C HIS A 140 -17.23 27.80 -28.44
N PRO A 141 -16.11 27.80 -29.18
CA PRO A 141 -14.86 28.35 -28.70
C PRO A 141 -15.01 29.82 -28.26
N VAL A 142 -14.57 30.12 -27.04
CA VAL A 142 -14.53 31.46 -26.48
C VAL A 142 -13.09 31.96 -26.53
N PRO A 143 -12.81 33.11 -27.16
CA PRO A 143 -11.45 33.64 -27.23
C PRO A 143 -10.96 34.10 -25.84
N ALA A 144 -9.65 34.02 -25.62
CA ALA A 144 -9.06 34.50 -24.39
C ALA A 144 -9.25 36.02 -24.23
N PRO A 145 -9.56 36.50 -23.02
CA PRO A 145 -9.55 37.93 -22.74
C PRO A 145 -8.12 38.49 -22.87
N VAL A 146 -8.00 39.78 -23.14
CA VAL A 146 -6.68 40.44 -23.22
C VAL A 146 -6.13 40.60 -21.80
N PRO A 147 -4.95 40.04 -21.48
CA PRO A 147 -4.36 40.19 -20.16
C PRO A 147 -3.94 41.65 -19.93
N ASN A 148 -4.34 42.21 -18.78
CA ASN A 148 -3.91 43.54 -18.31
C ASN A 148 -3.35 43.45 -16.88
N TYR A 149 -2.39 42.53 -16.68
CA TYR A 149 -1.74 42.24 -15.41
C TYR A 149 -0.28 41.84 -15.65
N THR A 150 0.53 41.82 -14.60
CA THR A 150 1.96 41.52 -14.65
C THR A 150 2.28 40.21 -13.91
N PRO A 151 3.43 39.58 -14.17
CA PRO A 151 3.88 38.40 -13.45
C PRO A 151 4.04 38.60 -11.93
N ASP A 152 4.18 39.84 -11.48
CA ASP A 152 4.35 40.18 -10.05
C ASP A 152 3.01 40.34 -9.31
N ASN A 153 1.87 40.34 -10.04
CA ASN A 153 0.56 40.23 -9.43
C ASN A 153 0.36 38.85 -8.77
N TRP A 154 -0.48 38.81 -7.74
CA TRP A 154 -0.81 37.57 -7.03
C TRP A 154 -1.59 36.62 -7.94
N ALA A 155 -1.11 35.39 -8.06
CA ALA A 155 -1.87 34.29 -8.66
C ALA A 155 -2.86 33.72 -7.63
N TYR A 156 -2.43 33.53 -6.39
CA TYR A 156 -3.28 33.02 -5.32
C TYR A 156 -2.84 33.46 -3.93
N VAL A 157 -3.74 33.29 -2.97
CA VAL A 157 -3.43 33.45 -1.54
C VAL A 157 -3.92 32.21 -0.80
N LEU A 158 -2.99 31.43 -0.27
CA LEU A 158 -3.30 30.29 0.59
C LEU A 158 -3.29 30.71 2.06
N PHE A 159 -4.24 30.18 2.83
CA PHE A 159 -4.31 30.41 4.26
C PHE A 159 -3.80 29.19 5.02
N THR A 160 -2.86 29.42 5.92
CA THR A 160 -2.39 28.39 6.87
C THR A 160 -2.74 28.80 8.29
N SER A 161 -2.69 27.85 9.23
CA SER A 161 -2.91 28.14 10.64
C SER A 161 -1.90 29.15 11.18
N GLY A 162 -2.32 30.05 12.06
CA GLY A 162 -1.47 31.08 12.66
C GLY A 162 -1.37 30.94 14.17
N SER A 163 -0.19 31.22 14.73
CA SER A 163 0.10 31.09 16.17
C SER A 163 -0.75 32.02 17.06
N THR A 164 -1.33 33.08 16.50
CA THR A 164 -2.19 34.06 17.19
C THR A 164 -3.67 33.69 17.22
N GLY A 165 -4.05 32.51 16.69
CA GLY A 165 -5.47 32.10 16.60
C GLY A 165 -6.19 32.53 15.33
N ASN A 166 -5.52 33.27 14.44
CA ASN A 166 -6.05 33.71 13.16
C ASN A 166 -5.28 33.08 12.00
N PRO A 167 -5.96 32.61 10.93
CA PRO A 167 -5.29 32.12 9.73
C PRO A 167 -4.40 33.21 9.11
N LYS A 168 -3.19 32.83 8.66
CA LYS A 168 -2.25 33.71 7.97
C LYS A 168 -2.32 33.47 6.47
N GLY A 169 -2.57 34.53 5.69
CA GLY A 169 -2.59 34.47 4.23
C GLY A 169 -1.19 34.63 3.65
N ILE A 170 -0.82 33.76 2.71
CA ILE A 170 0.47 33.78 1.99
C ILE A 170 0.18 34.06 0.52
N PRO A 171 0.41 35.31 0.04
CA PRO A 171 0.26 35.63 -1.36
C PRO A 171 1.41 35.09 -2.20
N ILE A 172 1.07 34.36 -3.25
CA ILE A 172 2.01 33.82 -4.23
C ILE A 172 1.77 34.51 -5.57
N SER A 173 2.82 35.06 -6.16
CA SER A 173 2.75 35.74 -7.47
C SER A 173 2.75 34.75 -8.64
N HIS A 174 2.34 35.20 -9.82
CA HIS A 174 2.50 34.40 -11.04
C HIS A 174 3.97 34.04 -11.29
N ARG A 175 4.91 34.96 -11.04
CA ARG A 175 6.35 34.71 -11.19
C ARG A 175 6.82 33.57 -10.29
N ASN A 176 6.38 33.54 -9.03
CA ASN A 176 6.74 32.47 -8.10
C ASN A 176 6.30 31.09 -8.61
N ILE A 177 5.01 30.96 -8.99
CA ILE A 177 4.46 29.67 -9.41
C ILE A 177 4.96 29.23 -10.79
N CYS A 178 5.15 30.15 -11.74
CA CYS A 178 5.71 29.83 -13.06
C CYS A 178 7.16 29.35 -12.97
N HIS A 179 7.94 29.95 -12.07
CA HIS A 179 9.28 29.49 -11.76
C HIS A 179 9.25 28.06 -11.20
N LEU A 180 8.41 27.81 -10.18
CA LEU A 180 8.28 26.49 -9.58
C LEU A 180 7.95 25.42 -10.62
N ILE A 181 6.94 25.65 -11.46
CA ILE A 181 6.47 24.67 -12.45
C ILE A 181 7.63 24.21 -13.36
N ARG A 182 8.48 25.13 -13.81
CA ARG A 182 9.64 24.79 -14.64
C ARG A 182 10.73 24.08 -13.87
N SER A 183 11.03 24.58 -12.69
CA SER A 183 12.04 24.05 -11.79
C SER A 183 11.74 22.62 -11.38
N GLU A 184 10.48 22.33 -11.03
CA GLU A 184 10.02 20.98 -10.73
C GLU A 184 9.95 20.11 -11.98
N GLN A 185 9.45 20.62 -13.11
CA GLN A 185 9.36 19.82 -14.33
C GLN A 185 10.75 19.40 -14.89
N ASP A 186 11.80 20.20 -14.68
CA ASP A 186 13.20 19.83 -14.98
C ASP A 186 13.63 18.57 -14.20
N PHE A 187 13.13 18.44 -12.96
CA PHE A 187 13.45 17.36 -12.04
C PHE A 187 12.52 16.14 -12.18
N ILE A 188 11.21 16.35 -12.01
CA ILE A 188 10.15 15.34 -11.96
C ILE A 188 9.86 14.71 -13.33
N LYS A 189 9.91 15.51 -14.41
CA LYS A 189 9.67 15.08 -15.79
C LYS A 189 8.34 14.34 -15.97
N ILE A 190 7.22 14.99 -15.59
CA ILE A 190 5.88 14.50 -15.95
C ILE A 190 5.81 14.43 -17.47
N ARG A 191 5.21 13.35 -17.98
CA ARG A 191 5.04 13.09 -19.41
C ARG A 191 3.63 13.46 -19.78
N ASP A 192 3.46 13.86 -21.03
CA ASP A 192 2.15 14.06 -21.60
C ASP A 192 1.32 12.75 -21.53
N THR A 193 1.93 11.58 -21.68
CA THR A 193 1.26 10.27 -21.59
C THR A 193 0.77 9.88 -20.18
N ASP A 194 1.03 10.69 -19.15
CA ASP A 194 0.63 10.36 -17.79
C ASP A 194 -0.84 10.62 -17.49
N ILE A 195 -1.34 9.85 -16.51
CA ILE A 195 -2.59 10.09 -15.82
C ILE A 195 -2.28 10.37 -14.36
N VAL A 196 -2.55 11.60 -13.93
CA VAL A 196 -2.24 12.11 -12.59
C VAL A 196 -3.48 12.02 -11.71
N TYR A 197 -3.34 11.44 -10.52
CA TYR A 197 -4.41 11.46 -9.52
C TYR A 197 -4.42 12.82 -8.81
N GLN A 198 -5.55 13.53 -8.89
CA GLN A 198 -5.77 14.78 -8.15
C GLN A 198 -6.60 14.47 -6.90
N GLY A 199 -5.90 14.41 -5.76
CA GLY A 199 -6.48 14.06 -4.46
C GLY A 199 -6.34 15.14 -3.41
N PHE A 200 -5.37 16.05 -3.52
CA PHE A 200 -5.16 17.09 -2.52
C PHE A 200 -6.28 18.14 -2.52
N SER A 201 -6.52 18.72 -1.34
CA SER A 201 -7.46 19.84 -1.20
C SER A 201 -6.93 21.07 -1.93
N VAL A 202 -7.82 21.85 -2.54
CA VAL A 202 -7.47 23.13 -3.18
C VAL A 202 -6.89 24.15 -2.18
N SER A 203 -7.14 23.98 -0.88
CA SER A 203 -6.53 24.78 0.19
C SER A 203 -5.11 24.34 0.57
N PHE A 204 -4.59 23.30 -0.06
CA PHE A 204 -3.25 22.80 0.16
C PHE A 204 -2.40 22.99 -1.09
N ASP A 205 -1.20 23.52 -0.93
CA ASP A 205 -0.33 23.93 -2.03
C ASP A 205 0.15 22.75 -2.90
N MET A 206 0.19 21.51 -2.40
CA MET A 206 0.44 20.32 -3.24
C MET A 206 -0.62 20.11 -4.34
N TRP A 207 -1.82 20.71 -4.23
CA TRP A 207 -2.78 20.78 -5.33
C TRP A 207 -2.19 21.46 -6.57
N CYS A 208 -1.29 22.43 -6.38
CA CYS A 208 -0.59 23.11 -7.47
C CYS A 208 0.34 22.16 -8.24
N GLU A 209 1.00 21.21 -7.58
CA GLU A 209 1.81 20.19 -8.26
C GLU A 209 0.93 19.25 -9.08
N GLU A 210 -0.17 18.75 -8.47
CA GLU A 210 -1.10 17.86 -9.13
C GLU A 210 -1.70 18.49 -10.40
N VAL A 211 -1.97 19.79 -10.37
CA VAL A 211 -2.68 20.49 -11.46
C VAL A 211 -1.74 21.23 -12.41
N TRP A 212 -0.94 22.19 -11.92
CA TRP A 212 -0.24 23.11 -12.83
C TRP A 212 0.93 22.47 -13.56
N ILE A 213 1.68 21.59 -12.90
CA ILE A 213 2.80 20.88 -13.53
C ILE A 213 2.27 19.86 -14.55
N SER A 214 1.21 19.16 -14.18
CA SER A 214 0.51 18.21 -15.05
C SER A 214 -0.07 18.88 -16.29
N LEU A 215 -0.73 20.04 -16.13
CA LEU A 215 -1.20 20.83 -17.27
C LEU A 215 -0.02 21.32 -18.10
N PHE A 216 1.03 21.86 -17.50
CA PHE A 216 2.23 22.29 -18.22
C PHE A 216 2.86 21.17 -19.06
N ALA A 217 2.89 19.94 -18.52
CA ALA A 217 3.39 18.75 -19.22
C ALA A 217 2.45 18.21 -20.32
N GLY A 218 1.17 18.62 -20.34
CA GLY A 218 0.16 18.08 -21.24
C GLY A 218 -0.39 16.72 -20.80
N ALA A 219 -0.31 16.41 -19.51
CA ALA A 219 -0.81 15.17 -18.92
C ALA A 219 -2.34 15.17 -18.80
N THR A 220 -2.94 14.01 -18.51
CA THR A 220 -4.34 13.91 -18.15
C THR A 220 -4.47 13.89 -16.62
N ILE A 221 -5.39 14.66 -16.06
CA ILE A 221 -5.63 14.73 -14.61
C ILE A 221 -6.96 14.07 -14.29
N TRP A 222 -6.94 13.07 -13.42
CA TRP A 222 -8.11 12.36 -12.92
C TRP A 222 -8.49 12.93 -11.55
N ILE A 223 -9.64 13.61 -11.50
CA ILE A 223 -10.13 14.33 -10.31
C ILE A 223 -10.94 13.37 -9.45
N ALA A 224 -10.46 13.14 -8.22
CA ALA A 224 -11.20 12.38 -7.23
C ALA A 224 -12.37 13.20 -6.67
N ASP A 225 -13.54 12.59 -6.49
CA ASP A 225 -14.67 13.23 -5.80
C ASP A 225 -14.49 13.22 -4.27
N ALA A 226 -15.35 13.96 -3.57
CA ALA A 226 -15.28 14.15 -2.12
C ALA A 226 -15.33 12.83 -1.33
N THR A 227 -15.99 11.81 -1.88
CA THR A 227 -16.05 10.50 -1.23
C THR A 227 -14.79 9.69 -1.51
N THR A 228 -14.33 9.68 -2.75
CA THR A 228 -13.16 8.91 -3.19
C THR A 228 -11.90 9.33 -2.44
N VAL A 229 -11.70 10.63 -2.20
CA VAL A 229 -10.54 11.12 -1.42
C VAL A 229 -10.55 10.68 0.05
N LYS A 230 -11.72 10.34 0.60
CA LYS A 230 -11.87 9.86 1.99
C LYS A 230 -11.81 8.34 2.10
N ALA A 231 -12.14 7.62 1.03
CA ALA A 231 -12.13 6.16 0.93
C ALA A 231 -10.70 5.63 0.74
N ILE A 232 -9.83 5.92 1.72
CA ILE A 232 -8.41 5.63 1.62
C ILE A 232 -8.11 4.12 1.52
N ASP A 233 -8.99 3.28 2.05
CA ASP A 233 -8.93 1.82 1.96
C ASP A 233 -9.21 1.30 0.54
N GLU A 234 -9.86 2.10 -0.31
CA GLU A 234 -10.15 1.78 -1.71
C GLU A 234 -9.15 2.46 -2.68
N LEU A 235 -8.21 3.27 -2.16
CA LEU A 235 -7.34 4.10 -3.02
C LEU A 235 -6.50 3.24 -3.98
N SER A 236 -5.90 2.14 -3.53
CA SER A 236 -5.09 1.27 -4.40
C SER A 236 -5.90 0.70 -5.58
N ASP A 237 -7.16 0.36 -5.34
CA ASP A 237 -8.09 -0.10 -6.38
C ASP A 237 -8.47 1.04 -7.33
N VAL A 238 -8.72 2.24 -6.80
CA VAL A 238 -8.99 3.44 -7.61
C VAL A 238 -7.81 3.77 -8.52
N LEU A 239 -6.58 3.76 -7.98
CA LEU A 239 -5.36 4.01 -8.74
C LEU A 239 -5.18 2.98 -9.86
N THR A 240 -5.38 1.70 -9.54
CA THR A 240 -5.25 0.58 -10.50
C THR A 240 -6.31 0.66 -11.59
N LYS A 241 -7.58 0.76 -11.21
CA LYS A 241 -8.73 0.78 -12.13
C LYS A 241 -8.66 1.95 -13.10
N ASN A 242 -8.25 3.12 -12.62
CA ASN A 242 -8.16 4.33 -13.44
C ASN A 242 -6.80 4.49 -14.14
N LYS A 243 -5.90 3.50 -14.03
CA LYS A 243 -4.58 3.47 -14.68
C LYS A 243 -3.75 4.71 -14.34
N ILE A 244 -3.79 5.13 -13.09
CA ILE A 244 -3.00 6.26 -12.61
C ILE A 244 -1.51 5.92 -12.72
N THR A 245 -0.73 6.84 -13.30
CA THR A 245 0.71 6.69 -13.48
C THR A 245 1.52 7.59 -12.55
N VAL A 246 0.94 8.70 -12.09
CA VAL A 246 1.56 9.71 -11.22
C VAL A 246 0.69 9.90 -9.98
N LEU A 247 1.31 9.77 -8.80
CA LEU A 247 0.65 9.99 -7.52
C LEU A 247 1.46 10.97 -6.68
N HIS A 248 0.83 12.06 -6.26
CA HIS A 248 1.33 12.89 -5.17
C HIS A 248 0.65 12.42 -3.89
N ALA A 249 1.41 12.16 -2.83
CA ALA A 249 0.85 11.66 -1.58
C ALA A 249 1.69 12.09 -0.38
N VAL A 250 1.09 12.08 0.81
CA VAL A 250 1.85 12.24 2.05
C VAL A 250 2.34 10.86 2.55
N PRO A 251 3.46 10.79 3.28
CA PRO A 251 3.98 9.53 3.82
C PRO A 251 2.95 8.71 4.60
N SER A 252 2.09 9.36 5.39
CA SER A 252 1.04 8.69 6.15
C SER A 252 0.00 7.95 5.28
N ILE A 253 -0.31 8.47 4.09
CA ILE A 253 -1.17 7.79 3.11
C ILE A 253 -0.44 6.58 2.51
N LEU A 254 0.81 6.77 2.09
CA LEU A 254 1.62 5.71 1.48
C LEU A 254 1.89 4.53 2.43
N ALA A 255 1.93 4.80 3.74
CA ALA A 255 2.10 3.76 4.74
C ALA A 255 0.94 2.74 4.73
N ILE A 256 -0.30 3.21 4.53
CA ILE A 256 -1.51 2.40 4.73
C ILE A 256 -2.08 1.79 3.45
N ILE A 257 -1.88 2.40 2.28
CA ILE A 257 -2.43 1.89 1.02
C ILE A 257 -1.53 0.81 0.42
N ASP A 258 -2.08 -0.18 -0.28
CA ASP A 258 -1.30 -1.23 -0.94
C ASP A 258 -0.48 -0.70 -2.12
N GLU A 259 0.64 -1.36 -2.40
CA GLU A 259 1.52 -0.99 -3.52
C GLU A 259 0.80 -1.16 -4.86
N VAL A 260 0.91 -0.14 -5.73
CA VAL A 260 0.30 -0.13 -7.08
C VAL A 260 1.40 -0.08 -8.14
N PRO A 261 1.80 -1.22 -8.75
CA PRO A 261 2.91 -1.27 -9.72
C PRO A 261 2.72 -0.36 -10.96
N ALA A 262 1.48 -0.05 -11.34
CA ALA A 262 1.19 0.83 -12.48
C ALA A 262 1.59 2.30 -12.24
N VAL A 263 1.68 2.73 -10.97
CA VAL A 263 2.15 4.07 -10.62
C VAL A 263 3.67 4.11 -10.81
N ARG A 264 4.12 4.74 -11.89
CA ARG A 264 5.54 4.85 -12.24
C ARG A 264 6.28 5.96 -11.51
N PHE A 265 5.54 6.95 -10.99
CA PHE A 265 6.10 8.12 -10.33
C PHE A 265 5.29 8.45 -9.08
N ILE A 266 6.00 8.65 -7.97
CA ILE A 266 5.42 9.14 -6.73
C ILE A 266 6.22 10.34 -6.25
N ASN A 267 5.54 11.45 -5.98
CA ASN A 267 6.09 12.52 -5.16
C ASN A 267 5.50 12.41 -3.76
N THR A 268 6.35 12.16 -2.76
CA THR A 268 5.97 12.22 -1.35
C THR A 268 6.46 13.51 -0.72
N GLY A 269 5.57 14.21 -0.02
CA GLY A 269 5.89 15.50 0.60
C GLY A 269 4.95 15.82 1.76
N GLY A 270 5.08 17.02 2.33
CA GLY A 270 4.19 17.48 3.40
C GLY A 270 4.48 16.91 4.79
N GLU A 271 5.11 15.75 4.93
CA GLU A 271 5.56 15.14 6.21
C GLU A 271 6.96 14.54 6.10
N ALA A 272 7.57 14.19 7.23
CA ALA A 272 8.82 13.43 7.22
C ALA A 272 8.56 12.02 6.64
N CYS A 273 9.27 11.67 5.57
CA CYS A 273 9.24 10.31 5.02
C CYS A 273 9.87 9.32 6.01
N THR A 274 9.32 8.10 6.09
CA THR A 274 9.83 7.02 6.95
C THR A 274 10.56 5.96 6.13
N LYS A 275 11.41 5.16 6.79
CA LYS A 275 12.10 4.03 6.16
C LYS A 275 11.14 2.99 5.60
N GLN A 276 10.07 2.71 6.35
CA GLN A 276 9.02 1.80 5.93
C GLN A 276 8.36 2.24 4.61
N VAL A 277 8.04 3.54 4.49
CA VAL A 277 7.44 4.10 3.26
C VAL A 277 8.44 4.05 2.10
N GLN A 278 9.71 4.40 2.36
CA GLN A 278 10.78 4.29 1.37
C GLN A 278 10.95 2.86 0.86
N GLU A 279 11.12 1.88 1.75
CA GLU A 279 11.30 0.46 1.37
C GLU A 279 10.10 -0.10 0.59
N LYS A 280 8.90 0.35 0.94
CA LYS A 280 7.66 -0.04 0.26
C LYS A 280 7.58 0.55 -1.14
N TRP A 281 7.88 1.84 -1.33
CA TRP A 281 7.55 2.53 -2.58
C TRP A 281 8.73 2.84 -3.50
N ALA A 282 9.96 2.96 -2.96
CA ALA A 282 11.18 3.25 -3.71
C ALA A 282 11.74 2.00 -4.45
N LYS A 283 10.94 1.44 -5.35
CA LYS A 283 11.29 0.26 -6.15
C LYS A 283 12.08 0.63 -7.41
N PRO A 284 12.93 -0.28 -7.95
CA PRO A 284 13.74 0.01 -9.14
C PRO A 284 12.95 0.42 -10.40
N TYR A 285 11.66 0.07 -10.47
CA TYR A 285 10.78 0.38 -11.59
C TYR A 285 9.96 1.67 -11.39
N ARG A 286 10.13 2.36 -10.26
CA ARG A 286 9.37 3.54 -9.88
C ARG A 286 10.32 4.68 -9.50
N VAL A 287 10.04 5.87 -10.01
CA VAL A 287 10.67 7.10 -9.51
C VAL A 287 9.95 7.50 -8.23
N PHE A 288 10.65 7.48 -7.11
CA PHE A 288 10.11 7.84 -5.80
C PHE A 288 10.84 9.08 -5.28
N ILE A 289 10.14 10.21 -5.28
CA ILE A 289 10.67 11.51 -4.88
C ILE A 289 10.24 11.83 -3.45
N ASN A 290 11.18 12.29 -2.63
CA ASN A 290 10.87 12.98 -1.38
C ASN A 290 11.06 14.48 -1.59
N SER A 291 9.99 15.24 -1.46
CA SER A 291 9.95 16.69 -1.64
C SER A 291 9.75 17.41 -0.31
N TYR A 292 10.31 18.61 -0.23
CA TYR A 292 10.17 19.49 0.90
C TYR A 292 10.01 20.93 0.42
N GLY A 293 9.07 21.64 1.02
CA GLY A 293 8.98 23.08 0.98
C GLY A 293 7.88 23.58 1.91
N PRO A 294 8.03 24.76 2.50
CA PRO A 294 6.92 25.49 3.11
C PRO A 294 6.12 26.28 2.06
N THR A 295 4.85 26.57 2.35
CA THR A 295 3.98 27.39 1.50
C THR A 295 4.59 28.76 1.17
N GLU A 296 5.32 29.35 2.11
CA GLU A 296 6.00 30.63 1.95
C GLU A 296 7.11 30.63 0.89
N THR A 297 7.57 29.46 0.43
CA THR A 297 8.56 29.29 -0.65
C THR A 297 7.95 28.68 -1.92
N THR A 298 6.62 28.72 -2.04
CA THR A 298 5.84 28.18 -3.15
C THR A 298 6.00 26.67 -3.30
N VAL A 299 5.19 25.92 -2.55
CA VAL A 299 5.07 24.45 -2.60
C VAL A 299 6.35 23.70 -2.18
N SER A 300 7.34 23.58 -3.05
CA SER A 300 8.55 22.77 -2.86
C SER A 300 9.80 23.58 -3.18
N SER A 301 10.80 23.52 -2.29
CA SER A 301 12.12 24.14 -2.48
C SER A 301 13.23 23.11 -2.67
N ASN A 302 13.00 21.87 -2.23
CA ASN A 302 13.96 20.79 -2.24
C ASN A 302 13.32 19.51 -2.75
N MET A 303 14.10 18.73 -3.48
CA MET A 303 13.70 17.39 -3.91
C MET A 303 14.89 16.43 -3.94
N THR A 304 14.61 15.15 -3.71
CA THR A 304 15.52 14.05 -3.99
C THR A 304 14.76 12.86 -4.51
N GLU A 305 15.35 12.15 -5.47
CA GLU A 305 14.96 10.77 -5.73
C GLU A 305 15.56 9.89 -4.62
N LEU A 306 14.75 8.98 -4.08
CA LEU A 306 15.19 7.98 -3.11
C LEU A 306 15.07 6.59 -3.73
N ASN A 307 16.06 5.75 -3.47
CA ASN A 307 15.98 4.30 -3.71
C ASN A 307 15.80 3.55 -2.38
N GLY A 308 15.52 2.24 -2.40
CA GLY A 308 15.28 1.44 -1.20
C GLY A 308 16.44 1.32 -0.20
N GLN A 309 17.66 1.75 -0.53
CA GLN A 309 18.84 1.64 0.35
C GLN A 309 19.42 2.98 0.80
N GLN A 310 19.05 4.09 0.15
CA GLN A 310 19.57 5.42 0.45
C GLN A 310 19.12 5.91 1.84
N GLU A 311 19.94 6.66 2.55
CA GLU A 311 19.51 7.34 3.76
C GLU A 311 18.43 8.38 3.48
N LEU A 312 17.48 8.55 4.41
CA LEU A 312 16.40 9.53 4.24
C LEU A 312 16.99 10.94 4.29
N THR A 313 16.60 11.76 3.32
CA THR A 313 16.99 13.16 3.23
C THR A 313 15.87 13.93 2.52
N ILE A 314 15.76 15.24 2.79
CA ILE A 314 14.87 16.14 2.03
C ILE A 314 15.52 16.64 0.74
N GLY A 315 16.73 16.19 0.43
CA GLY A 315 17.37 16.44 -0.85
C GLY A 315 18.07 17.77 -0.97
N LEU A 316 18.40 18.11 -2.21
CA LEU A 316 19.10 19.33 -2.59
C LEU A 316 18.08 20.42 -3.00
N PRO A 317 18.48 21.70 -2.98
CA PRO A 317 17.64 22.77 -3.49
C PRO A 317 17.31 22.53 -4.97
N LEU A 318 16.06 22.80 -5.34
CA LEU A 318 15.64 22.92 -6.73
C LEU A 318 16.37 24.08 -7.43
N PRO A 319 16.41 24.10 -8.77
CA PRO A 319 16.97 25.22 -9.54
C PRO A 319 16.57 26.61 -8.99
N ASN A 320 17.55 27.52 -8.95
CA ASN A 320 17.46 28.89 -8.42
C ASN A 320 17.12 29.05 -6.93
N TYR A 321 16.92 27.98 -6.16
CA TYR A 321 16.83 28.07 -4.71
C TYR A 321 18.22 28.05 -4.07
N HIS A 322 18.42 28.81 -3.00
CA HIS A 322 19.60 28.69 -2.15
C HIS A 322 19.21 28.46 -0.71
N ILE A 323 19.98 27.61 -0.03
CA ILE A 323 19.67 27.13 1.32
C ILE A 323 20.88 27.31 2.21
N ALA A 324 20.66 27.85 3.40
CA ALA A 324 21.64 27.84 4.47
C ALA A 324 21.06 27.33 5.77
N VAL A 325 21.94 26.85 6.64
CA VAL A 325 21.61 26.50 8.04
C VAL A 325 22.26 27.52 8.95
N VAL A 326 21.46 28.15 9.80
CA VAL A 326 21.89 29.27 10.64
C VAL A 326 21.64 29.04 12.12
N ASP A 327 22.44 29.71 12.96
CA ASP A 327 22.22 29.81 14.40
C ASP A 327 21.20 30.92 14.76
N GLU A 328 20.95 31.12 16.06
CA GLU A 328 20.02 32.14 16.56
C GLU A 328 20.42 33.59 16.20
N ASN A 329 21.71 33.81 15.89
CA ASN A 329 22.28 35.09 15.51
C ASN A 329 22.37 35.25 13.97
N MET A 330 21.76 34.35 13.19
CA MET A 330 21.81 34.31 11.72
C MET A 330 23.21 34.03 11.14
N ASN A 331 24.15 33.48 11.92
CA ASN A 331 25.43 33.02 11.39
C ASN A 331 25.25 31.64 10.75
N ILE A 332 25.85 31.44 9.57
CA ILE A 332 25.87 30.12 8.92
C ILE A 332 26.73 29.16 9.74
N VAL A 333 26.13 28.07 10.21
CA VAL A 333 26.82 27.04 10.99
C VAL A 333 27.76 26.19 10.12
N PRO A 334 28.80 25.55 10.68
CA PRO A 334 29.56 24.52 9.99
C PRO A 334 28.70 23.36 9.47
N ARG A 335 29.17 22.64 8.43
CA ARG A 335 28.55 21.37 8.01
C ARG A 335 28.52 20.35 9.15
N GLY A 336 27.48 19.53 9.18
CA GLY A 336 27.22 18.56 10.23
C GLY A 336 26.57 19.14 11.51
N GLU A 337 26.50 20.46 11.65
CA GLU A 337 25.85 21.11 12.79
C GLU A 337 24.36 21.36 12.53
N ARG A 338 23.58 21.26 13.61
CA ARG A 338 22.13 21.50 13.60
C ARG A 338 21.86 23.00 13.73
N GLY A 339 20.98 23.53 12.88
CA GLY A 339 20.47 24.90 12.98
C GLY A 339 19.14 25.09 12.27
N GLU A 340 18.66 26.32 12.18
CA GLU A 340 17.44 26.67 11.45
C GLU A 340 17.72 26.77 9.94
N MET A 341 16.85 26.19 9.11
CA MET A 341 16.96 26.33 7.66
C MET A 341 16.41 27.67 7.19
N VAL A 342 17.16 28.36 6.33
CA VAL A 342 16.71 29.54 5.59
C VAL A 342 16.76 29.28 4.10
N ILE A 343 15.75 29.77 3.38
CA ILE A 343 15.55 29.52 1.95
C ILE A 343 15.48 30.85 1.23
N SER A 344 16.17 30.98 0.11
CA SER A 344 16.06 32.11 -0.81
C SER A 344 15.80 31.63 -2.23
N GLY A 345 15.40 32.55 -3.10
CA GLY A 345 15.21 32.31 -4.52
C GLY A 345 13.85 32.75 -5.03
N PRO A 346 13.57 32.56 -6.33
CA PRO A 346 12.39 33.14 -6.99
C PRO A 346 11.05 32.57 -6.52
N GLY A 347 11.03 31.46 -5.78
CA GLY A 347 9.80 30.93 -5.19
C GLY A 347 9.46 31.49 -3.81
N VAL A 348 10.34 32.29 -3.19
CA VAL A 348 10.04 32.93 -1.91
C VAL A 348 8.96 34.00 -2.11
N SER A 349 7.89 33.91 -1.32
CA SER A 349 6.81 34.90 -1.29
C SER A 349 7.27 36.23 -0.70
N ASN A 350 6.54 37.30 -0.98
CA ASN A 350 6.88 38.65 -0.50
C ASN A 350 6.46 38.91 0.96
N GLY A 351 5.87 37.93 1.64
CA GLY A 351 5.43 38.06 3.02
C GLY A 351 4.04 37.52 3.30
N TYR A 352 3.48 37.93 4.43
CA TYR A 352 2.12 37.58 4.84
C TYR A 352 1.14 38.73 4.57
N PHE A 353 -0.08 38.38 4.14
CA PHE A 353 -1.15 39.35 3.94
C PHE A 353 -1.51 40.03 5.26
N ASN A 354 -1.43 41.36 5.30
CA ASN A 354 -1.83 42.21 6.42
C ASN A 354 -1.15 41.86 7.78
N LEU A 355 0.07 41.29 7.72
CA LEU A 355 0.86 40.93 8.91
C LEU A 355 2.32 41.42 8.75
N PRO A 356 2.56 42.75 8.74
CA PRO A 356 3.88 43.31 8.47
C PRO A 356 4.93 42.93 9.52
N GLU A 357 4.59 42.93 10.80
CA GLU A 357 5.51 42.57 11.89
C GLU A 357 6.00 41.11 11.75
N LEU A 358 5.08 40.18 11.49
CA LEU A 358 5.44 38.78 11.26
C LEU A 358 6.22 38.61 9.96
N THR A 359 5.91 39.42 8.94
CA THR A 359 6.65 39.43 7.68
C THR A 359 8.10 39.85 7.90
N GLU A 360 8.36 40.92 8.64
CA GLU A 360 9.72 41.37 8.97
C GLU A 360 10.49 40.35 9.81
N GLN A 361 9.81 39.60 10.68
CA GLN A 361 10.44 38.55 11.48
C GLN A 361 10.83 37.31 10.67
N LYS A 362 10.06 36.96 9.63
CA LYS A 362 10.20 35.70 8.88
C LYS A 362 10.82 35.88 7.50
N PHE A 363 10.69 37.04 6.88
CA PHE A 363 11.17 37.35 5.54
C PHE A 363 12.24 38.46 5.62
N LEU A 364 13.49 38.03 5.73
CA LEU A 364 14.64 38.92 5.92
C LEU A 364 15.28 39.27 4.57
N ALA A 365 16.10 40.32 4.53
CA ALA A 365 16.88 40.67 3.35
C ALA A 365 17.78 39.50 2.93
N ASN A 366 17.84 39.23 1.62
CA ASN A 366 18.65 38.16 1.05
C ASN A 366 20.14 38.54 1.04
N PRO A 367 21.02 37.82 1.78
CA PRO A 367 22.45 38.10 1.79
C PRO A 367 23.23 37.34 0.70
N PHE A 368 22.55 36.54 -0.13
CA PHE A 368 23.16 35.75 -1.21
C PHE A 368 23.34 36.58 -2.50
N PRO A 369 24.19 36.14 -3.46
CA PRO A 369 24.51 36.92 -4.66
C PRO A 369 23.26 37.36 -5.44
N GLU A 370 23.26 38.61 -5.93
CA GLU A 370 22.13 39.29 -6.60
C GLU A 370 21.85 38.82 -8.04
N ASP A 371 22.41 37.68 -8.46
CA ASP A 371 22.36 37.23 -9.86
C ASP A 371 20.96 36.73 -10.30
N LEU A 372 20.00 36.61 -9.36
CA LEU A 372 18.64 36.13 -9.59
C LEU A 372 17.60 37.01 -8.84
N PRO A 373 16.37 37.16 -9.36
CA PRO A 373 15.32 37.88 -8.67
C PRO A 373 14.87 37.16 -7.39
N GLY A 374 14.62 37.94 -6.35
CA GLY A 374 14.33 37.47 -5.00
C GLY A 374 15.22 38.22 -3.99
N ASP A 375 14.68 39.26 -3.38
CA ASP A 375 15.38 40.13 -2.43
C ASP A 375 15.27 39.64 -0.97
N ARG A 376 14.59 38.51 -0.75
CA ARG A 376 14.30 37.97 0.58
C ARG A 376 14.75 36.52 0.77
N ILE A 377 15.11 36.22 2.01
CA ILE A 377 15.17 34.86 2.55
C ILE A 377 13.95 34.62 3.44
N TYR A 378 13.48 33.37 3.49
CA TYR A 378 12.47 32.92 4.41
C TYR A 378 13.06 32.06 5.53
N LYS A 379 12.76 32.42 6.78
CA LYS A 379 13.08 31.66 7.99
C LYS A 379 12.03 30.57 8.23
N THR A 380 12.39 29.32 7.99
CA THR A 380 11.43 28.21 7.95
C THR A 380 10.88 27.83 9.33
N GLY A 381 11.67 27.99 10.40
CA GLY A 381 11.41 27.34 11.69
C GLY A 381 11.70 25.82 11.70
N ASP A 382 12.29 25.28 10.63
CA ASP A 382 12.68 23.88 10.54
C ASP A 382 14.14 23.71 10.97
N ALA A 383 14.38 22.79 11.89
CA ALA A 383 15.72 22.38 12.30
C ALA A 383 16.25 21.37 11.27
N VAL A 384 17.44 21.62 10.73
CA VAL A 384 18.08 20.72 9.77
C VAL A 384 19.58 20.59 10.02
N ILE A 385 20.18 19.58 9.39
CA ILE A 385 21.64 19.41 9.29
C ILE A 385 21.99 19.29 7.81
N ILE A 386 22.95 20.07 7.32
CA ILE A 386 23.60 19.80 6.03
C ILE A 386 24.74 18.83 6.28
N ARG A 387 24.62 17.62 5.72
CA ARG A 387 25.64 16.57 5.80
C ARG A 387 26.91 16.96 5.05
N GLU A 388 27.98 16.22 5.29
CA GLU A 388 29.25 16.42 4.57
C GLU A 388 29.12 16.19 3.06
N ASP A 389 28.24 15.27 2.64
CA ASP A 389 27.92 15.01 1.23
C ASP A 389 27.03 16.08 0.58
N GLY A 390 26.53 17.05 1.36
CA GLY A 390 25.67 18.14 0.91
C GLY A 390 24.16 17.85 0.96
N PHE A 391 23.74 16.63 1.28
CA PHE A 391 22.31 16.34 1.49
C PHE A 391 21.81 16.95 2.80
N ILE A 392 20.51 17.25 2.85
CA ILE A 392 19.89 17.95 3.98
C ILE A 392 19.02 17.00 4.79
N ASP A 393 19.27 16.92 6.09
CA ASP A 393 18.49 16.12 7.02
C ASP A 393 17.52 16.98 7.80
N PHE A 394 16.25 16.63 7.72
CA PHE A 394 15.22 17.22 8.54
C PHE A 394 15.29 16.67 9.98
N GLN A 395 15.38 17.55 10.97
CA GLN A 395 15.52 17.23 12.40
C GLN A 395 14.30 17.68 13.22
N GLY A 396 13.20 18.06 12.57
CA GLY A 396 11.97 18.53 13.22
C GLY A 396 11.84 20.06 13.24
N ARG A 397 10.95 20.55 14.10
CA ARG A 397 10.65 21.99 14.26
C ARG A 397 11.41 22.59 15.44
N ILE A 398 11.72 23.89 15.36
CA ILE A 398 12.22 24.66 16.50
C ILE A 398 11.08 25.32 17.30
N ASP A 399 9.88 25.38 16.73
CA ASP A 399 8.67 25.94 17.35
C ASP A 399 7.58 24.88 17.58
N ASP A 400 6.42 25.32 18.08
CA ASP A 400 5.28 24.46 18.46
C ASP A 400 4.39 24.04 17.27
N GLN A 401 4.79 24.38 16.05
CA GLN A 401 4.09 23.96 14.85
C GLN A 401 4.29 22.47 14.61
N ILE A 402 3.25 21.80 14.09
CA ILE A 402 3.31 20.38 13.74
C ILE A 402 2.84 20.16 12.30
N LYS A 403 3.20 19.00 11.77
CA LYS A 403 2.63 18.43 10.54
C LYS A 403 1.91 17.14 10.93
N LEU A 404 0.60 17.07 10.66
CA LEU A 404 -0.22 15.90 10.98
C LEU A 404 -1.08 15.52 9.78
N ARG A 405 -0.86 14.33 9.23
CA ARG A 405 -1.51 13.81 8.00
C ARG A 405 -1.41 14.79 6.83
N GLY A 406 -0.24 15.41 6.69
CA GLY A 406 0.05 16.44 5.69
C GLY A 406 -0.39 17.85 6.06
N TYR A 407 -1.27 18.03 7.04
CA TYR A 407 -1.74 19.35 7.44
C TYR A 407 -0.74 20.04 8.34
N ARG A 408 -0.41 21.29 7.99
CA ARG A 408 0.34 22.21 8.84
C ARG A 408 -0.61 22.77 9.90
N ILE A 409 -0.32 22.51 11.17
CA ILE A 409 -1.18 22.89 12.29
C ILE A 409 -0.36 23.64 13.33
N GLU A 410 -0.81 24.85 13.66
CA GLU A 410 -0.34 25.61 14.82
C GLU A 410 -1.16 25.20 16.04
N LEU A 411 -0.52 24.54 17.01
CA LEU A 411 -1.21 24.14 18.25
C LEU A 411 -1.82 25.34 18.98
N GLY A 412 -1.14 26.49 18.92
CA GLY A 412 -1.61 27.75 19.49
C GLY A 412 -2.96 28.24 18.93
N GLU A 413 -3.30 27.95 17.67
CA GLU A 413 -4.61 28.31 17.11
C GLU A 413 -5.74 27.58 17.83
N ILE A 414 -5.55 26.28 18.05
CA ILE A 414 -6.51 25.42 18.73
C ILE A 414 -6.58 25.78 20.22
N GLU A 415 -5.44 26.01 20.85
CA GLU A 415 -5.34 26.44 22.26
C GLU A 415 -6.08 27.78 22.48
N SER A 416 -5.91 28.75 21.59
CA SER A 416 -6.60 30.04 21.66
C SER A 416 -8.12 29.86 21.60
N ARG A 417 -8.62 28.99 20.69
CA ARG A 417 -10.05 28.70 20.57
C ARG A 417 -10.61 27.94 21.77
N LEU A 418 -9.89 26.95 22.28
CA LEU A 418 -10.26 26.26 23.51
C LEU A 418 -10.39 27.22 24.70
N ASN A 419 -9.44 28.16 24.84
CA ASN A 419 -9.48 29.18 25.91
C ASN A 419 -10.63 30.19 25.75
N GLN A 420 -11.26 30.28 24.57
CA GLN A 420 -12.41 31.16 24.33
C GLN A 420 -13.75 30.48 24.65
N LEU A 421 -13.76 29.17 24.91
CA LEU A 421 -14.97 28.45 25.30
C LEU A 421 -15.42 28.83 26.72
N HIS A 422 -16.71 28.69 26.98
CA HIS A 422 -17.30 28.99 28.29
C HIS A 422 -16.65 28.15 29.39
N ASP A 423 -16.38 28.77 30.54
CA ASP A 423 -15.76 28.16 31.72
C ASP A 423 -14.36 27.53 31.52
N VAL A 424 -13.69 27.72 30.39
CA VAL A 424 -12.29 27.26 30.23
C VAL A 424 -11.33 28.32 30.79
N SER A 425 -10.56 27.93 31.81
CA SER A 425 -9.57 28.80 32.45
C SER A 425 -8.18 28.71 31.83
N SER A 426 -7.81 27.53 31.31
CA SER A 426 -6.54 27.28 30.64
C SER A 426 -6.67 26.07 29.73
N ALA A 427 -6.11 26.17 28.52
CA ALA A 427 -6.08 25.08 27.56
C ALA A 427 -4.66 24.81 27.01
N ALA A 428 -4.42 23.57 26.63
CA ALA A 428 -3.21 23.12 25.94
C ALA A 428 -3.60 22.12 24.85
N VAL A 429 -2.81 22.01 23.80
CA VAL A 429 -3.02 20.99 22.76
C VAL A 429 -1.69 20.29 22.49
N ALA A 430 -1.74 18.98 22.28
CA ALA A 430 -0.57 18.18 21.95
C ALA A 430 -0.93 17.05 20.98
N VAL A 431 0.08 16.58 20.24
CA VAL A 431 -0.02 15.31 19.50
C VAL A 431 0.31 14.18 20.45
N LYS A 432 -0.56 13.17 20.52
CA LYS A 432 -0.34 11.93 21.27
C LYS A 432 -0.48 10.74 20.33
N GLU A 433 0.37 9.74 20.52
CA GLU A 433 0.28 8.49 19.78
C GLU A 433 -0.81 7.59 20.40
N ASP A 434 -1.64 7.01 19.54
CA ASP A 434 -2.61 5.97 19.93
C ASP A 434 -1.95 4.59 20.05
N SER A 435 -2.74 3.56 20.35
CA SER A 435 -2.26 2.17 20.50
C SER A 435 -1.61 1.58 19.24
N ASN A 436 -1.82 2.20 18.07
CA ASN A 436 -1.23 1.80 16.79
C ASN A 436 -0.02 2.66 16.39
N GLY A 437 0.45 3.54 17.29
CA GLY A 437 1.55 4.45 17.02
C GLY A 437 1.20 5.61 16.08
N GLN A 438 -0.09 5.89 15.86
CA GLN A 438 -0.51 7.03 15.02
C GLN A 438 -0.69 8.29 15.88
N GLY A 439 -0.12 9.41 15.42
CA GLY A 439 -0.32 10.71 16.06
C GLY A 439 -1.76 11.22 15.93
N GLN A 440 -2.30 11.75 17.02
CA GLN A 440 -3.63 12.35 17.10
C GLN A 440 -3.58 13.66 17.90
N LEU A 441 -4.40 14.64 17.52
CA LEU A 441 -4.55 15.88 18.30
C LEU A 441 -5.40 15.63 19.54
N VAL A 442 -4.84 15.93 20.71
CA VAL A 442 -5.53 15.87 22.01
C VAL A 442 -5.55 17.26 22.63
N GLY A 443 -6.73 17.73 22.99
CA GLY A 443 -6.95 18.95 23.75
C GLY A 443 -6.92 18.66 25.24
N TYR A 444 -6.50 19.64 26.02
CA TYR A 444 -6.50 19.58 27.48
C TYR A 444 -7.13 20.87 27.97
N ALA A 445 -8.05 20.79 28.92
CA ALA A 445 -8.75 21.96 29.45
C ALA A 445 -8.78 21.91 30.98
N VAL A 446 -8.48 23.05 31.62
CA VAL A 446 -8.77 23.30 33.03
C VAL A 446 -10.03 24.16 33.08
N MET A 447 -11.07 23.65 33.72
CA MET A 447 -12.34 24.38 33.83
C MET A 447 -12.35 25.27 35.08
N SER A 448 -12.98 26.44 34.99
CA SER A 448 -13.36 27.28 36.13
C SER A 448 -14.42 26.62 37.02
N ASN A 449 -15.24 25.75 36.43
CA ASN A 449 -16.21 24.90 37.12
C ASN A 449 -16.15 23.48 36.52
N GLU A 450 -15.73 22.48 37.30
CA GLU A 450 -15.60 21.11 36.78
C GLU A 450 -16.94 20.51 36.30
N SER A 451 -18.09 20.98 36.83
CA SER A 451 -19.41 20.47 36.45
C SER A 451 -19.90 20.92 35.06
N SER A 452 -19.23 21.89 34.43
CA SER A 452 -19.55 22.33 33.07
C SER A 452 -18.68 21.67 32.00
N PHE A 453 -17.81 20.72 32.37
CA PHE A 453 -17.03 19.95 31.41
C PHE A 453 -17.91 18.99 30.60
N ASP A 454 -18.09 19.29 29.32
CA ASP A 454 -18.65 18.38 28.33
C ASP A 454 -17.74 18.34 27.09
N GLU A 455 -16.99 17.25 26.96
CA GLU A 455 -16.06 17.05 25.84
C GLU A 455 -16.75 17.15 24.47
N ASN A 456 -17.96 16.60 24.33
CA ASN A 456 -18.65 16.59 23.04
C ASN A 456 -19.12 18.00 22.67
N GLU A 457 -19.68 18.73 23.63
CA GLU A 457 -20.11 20.11 23.40
C GLU A 457 -18.92 21.02 23.10
N MET A 458 -17.82 20.89 23.84
CA MET A 458 -16.60 21.64 23.56
C MET A 458 -16.05 21.35 22.16
N ARG A 459 -16.01 20.07 21.74
CA ARG A 459 -15.59 19.71 20.36
C ARG A 459 -16.55 20.26 19.30
N LYS A 460 -17.85 20.25 19.56
CA LYS A 460 -18.87 20.86 18.66
C LYS A 460 -18.66 22.36 18.52
N GLU A 461 -18.40 23.07 19.61
CA GLU A 461 -18.09 24.51 19.57
C GLU A 461 -16.79 24.80 18.81
N LEU A 462 -15.74 24.01 19.03
CA LEU A 462 -14.50 24.14 18.26
C LEU A 462 -14.70 23.92 16.76
N ALA A 463 -15.52 22.92 16.39
CA ALA A 463 -15.79 22.57 15.00
C ALA A 463 -16.52 23.65 14.20
N LYS A 464 -17.14 24.64 14.87
CA LYS A 464 -17.71 25.82 14.20
C LYS A 464 -16.63 26.74 13.63
N PHE A 465 -15.46 26.80 14.25
CA PHE A 465 -14.40 27.77 13.91
C PHE A 465 -13.15 27.14 13.29
N LEU A 466 -12.84 25.90 13.67
CA LEU A 466 -11.66 25.18 13.25
C LEU A 466 -11.95 24.30 12.04
N ALA A 467 -10.97 24.14 11.15
CA ALA A 467 -11.09 23.14 10.09
C ALA A 467 -11.20 21.72 10.70
N PRO A 468 -11.88 20.76 10.05
CA PRO A 468 -12.12 19.43 10.63
C PRO A 468 -10.86 18.72 11.14
N TYR A 469 -9.72 18.86 10.44
CA TYR A 469 -8.45 18.26 10.83
C TYR A 469 -7.75 18.94 12.02
N MET A 470 -8.22 20.11 12.46
CA MET A 470 -7.70 20.87 13.61
C MET A 470 -8.51 20.63 14.89
N VAL A 471 -9.70 20.05 14.79
CA VAL A 471 -10.52 19.75 15.97
C VAL A 471 -9.89 18.57 16.73
N PRO A 472 -9.54 18.72 18.02
CA PRO A 472 -9.00 17.62 18.79
C PRO A 472 -9.93 16.41 18.80
N ILE A 473 -9.33 15.23 18.73
CA ILE A 473 -10.04 13.95 18.73
C ILE A 473 -10.66 13.67 20.09
N SER A 474 -10.02 14.17 21.13
CA SER A 474 -10.45 14.11 22.51
C SER A 474 -10.01 15.35 23.27
N ILE A 475 -10.78 15.74 24.28
CA ILE A 475 -10.43 16.80 25.23
C ILE A 475 -10.36 16.19 26.62
N VAL A 476 -9.22 16.32 27.29
CA VAL A 476 -8.99 15.77 28.63
C VAL A 476 -9.16 16.87 29.67
N LEU A 477 -10.04 16.64 30.65
CA LEU A 477 -10.17 17.51 31.82
C LEU A 477 -8.91 17.43 32.70
N MET A 478 -8.31 18.57 32.97
CA MET A 478 -7.12 18.72 33.80
C MET A 478 -7.45 19.50 35.07
N LYS A 479 -6.85 19.12 36.19
CA LYS A 479 -6.89 19.92 37.43
C LYS A 479 -6.03 21.17 37.32
N GLU A 480 -4.86 21.02 36.72
CA GLU A 480 -3.91 22.10 36.44
C GLU A 480 -3.05 21.74 35.21
N MET A 481 -2.54 22.75 34.51
CA MET A 481 -1.63 22.53 33.39
C MET A 481 -0.20 22.31 33.88
N PRO A 482 0.49 21.23 33.45
CA PRO A 482 1.90 21.04 33.80
C PRO A 482 2.74 22.12 33.15
N ARG A 483 3.66 22.72 33.91
CA ARG A 483 4.55 23.79 33.44
C ARG A 483 6.02 23.44 33.62
N MET A 484 6.84 23.91 32.68
CA MET A 484 8.31 23.93 32.75
C MET A 484 8.77 25.00 33.76
N PRO A 485 10.03 24.94 34.25
CA PRO A 485 10.61 26.02 35.05
C PRO A 485 10.59 27.40 34.37
N SER A 486 10.54 27.43 33.04
CA SER A 486 10.38 28.64 32.22
C SER A 486 8.95 29.20 32.19
N GLY A 487 7.99 28.55 32.84
CA GLY A 487 6.57 28.94 32.85
C GLY A 487 5.74 28.45 31.64
N LYS A 488 6.39 27.92 30.59
CA LYS A 488 5.74 27.31 29.42
C LYS A 488 5.07 25.98 29.79
N ILE A 489 4.04 25.59 29.03
CA ILE A 489 3.35 24.29 29.23
C ILE A 489 4.32 23.15 28.90
N ASP A 490 4.40 22.17 29.81
CA ASP A 490 5.17 20.95 29.59
C ASP A 490 4.31 19.88 28.88
N ARG A 491 4.28 19.95 27.54
CA ARG A 491 3.47 19.04 26.71
C ARG A 491 3.87 17.57 26.84
N LYS A 492 5.10 17.28 27.28
CA LYS A 492 5.57 15.90 27.50
C LYS A 492 4.90 15.28 28.73
N ARG A 493 4.55 16.09 29.72
CA ARG A 493 3.86 15.65 30.95
C ARG A 493 2.33 15.58 30.83
N LEU A 494 1.77 15.99 29.69
CA LEU A 494 0.32 15.87 29.46
C LEU A 494 -0.08 14.37 29.34
N PRO A 495 -1.12 13.92 30.05
CA PRO A 495 -1.52 12.52 30.09
C PRO A 495 -2.11 12.04 28.76
N LEU A 496 -2.12 10.73 28.53
CA LEU A 496 -2.86 10.13 27.40
C LEU A 496 -4.36 10.09 27.72
N PRO A 497 -5.25 10.32 26.74
CA PRO A 497 -6.68 10.08 26.92
C PRO A 497 -6.95 8.63 27.34
N GLU A 498 -7.98 8.42 28.17
CA GLU A 498 -8.41 7.06 28.54
C GLU A 498 -8.80 6.25 27.31
N SER A 499 -9.44 6.86 26.31
CA SER A 499 -9.78 6.23 25.03
C SER A 499 -8.56 5.65 24.28
N PHE A 500 -7.35 6.14 24.54
CA PHE A 500 -6.12 5.65 23.91
C PHE A 500 -5.51 4.47 24.67
N THR A 501 -5.92 4.25 25.93
CA THR A 501 -5.43 3.17 26.79
C THR A 501 -6.39 1.98 26.88
N VAL A 502 -7.65 2.14 26.47
CA VAL A 502 -8.74 1.15 26.61
C VAL A 502 -8.59 -0.10 25.71
N HIS A 503 -7.80 -0.05 24.63
CA HIS A 503 -7.59 -1.22 23.76
C HIS A 503 -6.80 -2.39 24.39
N GLN A 504 -6.29 -2.26 25.62
CA GLN A 504 -5.68 -3.37 26.37
C GLN A 504 -6.64 -4.04 27.39
N LYS A 505 -7.87 -3.56 27.58
CA LYS A 505 -8.72 -4.00 28.71
C LYS A 505 -10.21 -4.29 28.43
N ASN A 506 -10.64 -4.46 27.18
CA ASN A 506 -12.00 -4.93 26.92
C ASN A 506 -12.05 -6.45 26.78
N GLU A 507 -12.47 -7.10 27.87
CA GLU A 507 -13.01 -8.47 27.89
C GLU A 507 -14.17 -8.61 26.89
N GLU A 508 -14.11 -9.67 26.10
CA GLU A 508 -15.20 -10.38 25.40
C GLU A 508 -16.57 -9.66 25.22
N ILE A 509 -16.65 -8.65 24.35
CA ILE A 509 -17.94 -8.34 23.70
C ILE A 509 -18.08 -9.32 22.52
N ASN A 510 -18.85 -10.39 22.75
CA ASN A 510 -19.21 -11.34 21.70
C ASN A 510 -20.30 -10.73 20.83
N ILE A 511 -19.97 -10.34 19.59
CA ILE A 511 -20.97 -9.85 18.63
C ILE A 511 -21.78 -11.06 18.16
N ASP A 512 -23.09 -11.04 18.40
CA ASP A 512 -23.96 -12.12 17.95
C ASP A 512 -24.05 -12.10 16.43
N ALA A 513 -23.42 -13.08 15.80
CA ALA A 513 -23.38 -13.23 14.36
C ALA A 513 -24.76 -13.52 13.75
N GLU A 514 -25.76 -13.93 14.54
CA GLU A 514 -27.13 -14.17 14.09
C GLU A 514 -28.07 -12.97 14.35
N ALA A 515 -27.62 -11.94 15.06
CA ALA A 515 -28.44 -10.76 15.34
C ALA A 515 -28.77 -9.93 14.09
N PRO A 516 -29.89 -9.18 14.08
CA PRO A 516 -30.20 -8.23 13.01
C PRO A 516 -29.05 -7.23 12.79
N ILE A 517 -28.90 -6.74 11.56
CA ILE A 517 -27.82 -5.80 11.18
C ILE A 517 -27.82 -4.54 12.05
N GLU A 518 -29.01 -4.08 12.46
CA GLU A 518 -29.19 -2.96 13.38
C GLU A 518 -28.49 -3.22 14.73
N GLU A 519 -28.70 -4.42 15.29
CA GLU A 519 -28.13 -4.82 16.57
C GLU A 519 -26.62 -5.11 16.47
N LYS A 520 -26.18 -5.74 15.37
CA LYS A 520 -24.75 -5.92 15.06
C LYS A 520 -24.01 -4.58 14.95
N LEU A 521 -24.63 -3.60 14.30
CA LEU A 521 -24.07 -2.26 14.16
C LEU A 521 -23.98 -1.58 15.54
N ILE A 522 -25.02 -1.65 16.37
CA ILE A 522 -25.01 -1.10 17.74
C ILE A 522 -23.92 -1.77 18.59
N GLN A 523 -23.84 -3.11 18.60
CA GLN A 523 -22.82 -3.85 19.35
C GLN A 523 -21.40 -3.47 18.91
N THR A 524 -21.19 -3.31 17.60
CA THR A 524 -19.89 -2.89 17.07
C THR A 524 -19.59 -1.43 17.43
N LEU A 525 -20.58 -0.54 17.39
CA LEU A 525 -20.43 0.86 17.79
C LEU A 525 -20.15 1.01 19.29
N GLN A 526 -20.73 0.18 20.15
CA GLN A 526 -20.40 0.14 21.58
C GLN A 526 -18.94 -0.28 21.82
N TRP A 527 -18.38 -1.10 20.92
CA TRP A 527 -16.96 -1.43 20.94
C TRP A 527 -16.08 -0.24 20.52
N VAL A 528 -16.52 0.51 19.51
CA VAL A 528 -15.82 1.70 18.99
C VAL A 528 -15.94 2.90 19.94
N PHE A 529 -17.06 3.02 20.66
CA PHE A 529 -17.35 4.08 21.63
C PHE A 529 -17.77 3.49 22.99
N PRO A 530 -16.82 2.95 23.78
CA PRO A 530 -17.13 2.35 25.08
C PRO A 530 -17.80 3.35 26.02
N GLY A 531 -18.88 2.92 26.70
CA GLY A 531 -19.58 3.73 27.71
C GLY A 531 -20.48 4.84 27.17
N LYS A 532 -20.59 5.03 25.84
CA LYS A 532 -21.58 5.95 25.24
C LYS A 532 -22.92 5.26 25.02
N GLU A 533 -24.01 6.00 25.24
CA GLU A 533 -25.35 5.56 24.82
C GLU A 533 -25.46 5.71 23.29
N ILE A 534 -25.65 4.57 22.59
CA ILE A 534 -25.67 4.51 21.12
C ILE A 534 -27.11 4.41 20.63
N ASN A 535 -27.52 5.33 19.77
CA ASN A 535 -28.79 5.30 19.05
C ASN A 535 -28.55 5.49 17.54
N LEU A 536 -29.22 4.69 16.70
CA LEU A 536 -29.08 4.78 15.24
C LEU A 536 -29.60 6.11 14.65
N THR A 537 -30.36 6.91 15.39
CA THR A 537 -30.72 8.28 14.93
C THR A 537 -29.53 9.25 14.99
N GLN A 538 -28.48 8.91 15.74
CA GLN A 538 -27.28 9.75 15.88
C GLN A 538 -26.39 9.67 14.63
N ASP A 539 -25.69 10.76 14.38
CA ASP A 539 -24.62 10.81 13.40
C ASP A 539 -23.30 10.27 13.98
N PHE A 540 -22.60 9.45 13.19
CA PHE A 540 -21.32 8.86 13.60
C PHE A 540 -20.26 9.93 13.91
N PHE A 541 -20.20 11.01 13.13
CA PHE A 541 -19.14 12.02 13.23
C PHE A 541 -19.53 13.15 14.18
N THR A 542 -20.75 13.69 14.08
CA THR A 542 -21.16 14.89 14.83
C THR A 542 -21.73 14.57 16.21
N ASP A 543 -22.48 13.48 16.37
CA ASP A 543 -23.14 13.17 17.65
C ASP A 543 -22.30 12.24 18.51
N LEU A 544 -21.75 11.17 17.91
CA LEU A 544 -20.86 10.24 18.62
C LEU A 544 -19.42 10.75 18.72
N GLY A 545 -19.08 11.79 17.96
CA GLY A 545 -17.75 12.38 17.92
C GLY A 545 -16.71 11.52 17.18
N GLY A 546 -17.17 10.64 16.29
CA GLY A 546 -16.35 9.77 15.45
C GLY A 546 -15.48 10.54 14.45
N HIS A 547 -14.45 9.88 13.95
CA HIS A 547 -13.53 10.40 12.94
C HIS A 547 -13.06 9.25 12.03
N SER A 548 -12.27 9.55 11.00
CA SER A 548 -11.86 8.61 9.95
C SER A 548 -11.25 7.31 10.48
N LEU A 549 -10.44 7.38 11.54
CA LEU A 549 -9.85 6.19 12.16
C LEU A 549 -10.89 5.35 12.92
N LEU A 550 -11.78 5.95 13.72
CA LEU A 550 -12.86 5.18 14.36
C LEU A 550 -13.82 4.59 13.32
N ALA A 551 -14.04 5.28 12.19
CA ALA A 551 -14.81 4.75 11.08
C ALA A 551 -14.10 3.55 10.43
N ALA A 552 -12.78 3.62 10.21
CA ALA A 552 -11.98 2.49 9.72
C ALA A 552 -11.99 1.31 10.70
N THR A 553 -11.88 1.57 12.01
CA THR A 553 -12.03 0.56 13.07
C THR A 553 -13.42 -0.07 13.01
N LEU A 554 -14.48 0.74 12.94
CA LEU A 554 -15.86 0.26 12.78
C LEU A 554 -15.99 -0.67 11.57
N VAL A 555 -15.51 -0.26 10.38
CA VAL A 555 -15.53 -1.09 9.16
C VAL A 555 -14.77 -2.40 9.36
N SER A 556 -13.57 -2.34 9.95
CA SER A 556 -12.77 -3.54 10.22
C SER A 556 -13.51 -4.53 11.11
N HIS A 557 -14.14 -4.07 12.19
CA HIS A 557 -14.93 -4.92 13.08
C HIS A 557 -16.23 -5.41 12.42
N LEU A 558 -16.90 -4.58 11.61
CA LEU A 558 -18.06 -5.02 10.85
C LEU A 558 -17.69 -6.15 9.87
N ARG A 559 -16.56 -6.04 9.18
CA ARG A 559 -16.02 -7.06 8.26
C ARG A 559 -15.61 -8.33 8.98
N GLN A 560 -14.80 -8.22 10.03
CA GLN A 560 -14.12 -9.36 10.65
C GLN A 560 -14.91 -10.03 11.78
N LYS A 561 -15.76 -9.27 12.49
CA LYS A 561 -16.44 -9.72 13.72
C LYS A 561 -17.96 -9.79 13.56
N ALA A 562 -18.57 -8.82 12.90
CA ALA A 562 -20.02 -8.80 12.70
C ALA A 562 -20.50 -9.64 11.48
N GLY A 563 -19.56 -10.14 10.68
CA GLY A 563 -19.86 -10.96 9.49
C GLY A 563 -20.45 -10.17 8.34
N ILE A 564 -20.12 -8.87 8.22
CA ILE A 564 -20.56 -7.98 7.14
C ILE A 564 -19.33 -7.63 6.27
N PRO A 565 -18.82 -8.58 5.46
CA PRO A 565 -17.55 -8.40 4.72
C PRO A 565 -17.62 -7.28 3.66
N THR A 566 -18.84 -6.86 3.30
CA THR A 566 -19.09 -5.86 2.27
C THR A 566 -19.11 -4.43 2.78
N ALA A 567 -19.03 -4.19 4.10
CA ALA A 567 -18.98 -2.84 4.66
C ALA A 567 -17.74 -2.09 4.14
N SER A 568 -17.84 -0.81 3.80
CA SER A 568 -16.67 0.02 3.45
C SER A 568 -16.68 1.41 4.08
N LEU A 569 -15.51 2.03 4.14
CA LEU A 569 -15.36 3.34 4.78
C LEU A 569 -16.16 4.41 4.03
N LYS A 570 -16.17 4.32 2.70
CA LYS A 570 -16.98 5.11 1.80
C LYS A 570 -18.46 5.14 2.22
N GLU A 571 -19.01 3.98 2.57
CA GLU A 571 -20.43 3.83 2.86
C GLU A 571 -20.86 4.54 4.14
N ILE A 572 -19.97 4.62 5.13
CA ILE A 572 -20.23 5.37 6.38
C ILE A 572 -20.32 6.87 6.09
N TYR A 573 -19.51 7.39 5.18
CA TYR A 573 -19.56 8.81 4.79
C TYR A 573 -20.80 9.14 3.96
N GLU A 574 -21.23 8.24 3.07
CA GLU A 574 -22.36 8.45 2.17
C GLU A 574 -23.73 8.26 2.85
N ASN A 575 -23.82 7.39 3.86
CA ASN A 575 -25.10 7.01 4.46
C ASN A 575 -25.22 7.51 5.91
N ARG A 576 -25.64 8.77 6.09
CA ARG A 576 -25.78 9.43 7.40
C ARG A 576 -27.24 9.85 7.63
N PRO A 577 -27.80 9.76 8.86
CA PRO A 577 -27.22 9.24 10.11
C PRO A 577 -27.10 7.70 10.15
N LEU A 578 -26.67 7.11 11.28
CA LEU A 578 -26.40 5.67 11.42
C LEU A 578 -27.57 4.75 11.03
N SER A 579 -28.81 5.22 11.12
CA SER A 579 -30.02 4.52 10.67
C SER A 579 -30.03 4.30 9.16
N VAL A 580 -29.59 5.29 8.37
CA VAL A 580 -29.44 5.17 6.91
C VAL A 580 -28.33 4.18 6.57
N TYR A 581 -27.20 4.24 7.29
CA TYR A 581 -26.12 3.27 7.13
C TYR A 581 -26.58 1.84 7.44
N SER A 582 -27.36 1.67 8.50
CA SER A 582 -27.93 0.37 8.89
C SER A 582 -28.85 -0.22 7.81
N GLU A 583 -29.74 0.60 7.25
CA GLU A 583 -30.63 0.19 6.16
C GLU A 583 -29.86 -0.15 4.88
N PHE A 584 -28.83 0.63 4.54
CA PHE A 584 -27.94 0.34 3.42
C PHE A 584 -27.23 -1.01 3.59
N LEU A 585 -26.65 -1.26 4.77
CA LEU A 585 -26.02 -2.55 5.08
C LEU A 585 -27.03 -3.71 4.98
N LYS A 586 -28.26 -3.49 5.43
CA LYS A 586 -29.36 -4.46 5.33
C LYS A 586 -29.65 -4.83 3.88
N ASN A 587 -29.88 -3.85 3.02
CA ASN A 587 -30.16 -4.08 1.60
C ASN A 587 -29.00 -4.77 0.87
N LYS A 588 -27.76 -4.34 1.14
CA LYS A 588 -26.55 -4.93 0.54
C LYS A 588 -26.32 -6.37 1.01
N HIS A 589 -26.53 -6.65 2.29
CA HIS A 589 -26.43 -7.98 2.86
C HIS A 589 -27.53 -8.91 2.34
N THR A 590 -28.78 -8.43 2.21
CA THR A 590 -29.91 -9.19 1.65
C THR A 590 -29.69 -9.55 0.17
N GLN A 591 -29.12 -8.65 -0.63
CA GLN A 591 -28.74 -8.95 -2.02
C GLN A 591 -27.64 -10.02 -2.09
N ALA A 592 -26.64 -9.97 -1.20
CA ALA A 592 -25.58 -10.99 -1.11
C ALA A 592 -26.11 -12.36 -0.62
N THR A 593 -27.05 -12.38 0.33
CA THR A 593 -27.66 -13.62 0.85
C THR A 593 -28.67 -14.24 -0.12
N SER A 594 -29.32 -13.45 -0.99
CA SER A 594 -30.22 -13.99 -2.04
C SER A 594 -29.52 -14.88 -3.08
N ARG A 595 -28.18 -14.88 -3.13
CA ARG A 595 -27.36 -15.75 -4.00
C ARG A 595 -26.95 -17.08 -3.35
N GLN A 596 -27.32 -17.35 -2.09
CA GLN A 596 -26.95 -18.60 -1.41
C GLN A 596 -28.14 -19.20 -0.69
N GLU A 597 -28.67 -20.32 -1.21
CA GLU A 597 -29.61 -21.15 -0.43
C GLU A 597 -28.88 -21.83 0.73
N PRO A 598 -29.40 -21.79 1.97
CA PRO A 598 -28.78 -22.48 3.10
C PRO A 598 -29.18 -23.97 3.14
N PHE A 599 -28.18 -24.84 3.23
CA PHE A 599 -28.38 -26.27 3.45
C PHE A 599 -28.50 -26.60 4.95
N HIS A 600 -29.26 -27.65 5.28
CA HIS A 600 -29.59 -28.04 6.65
C HIS A 600 -28.39 -28.56 7.49
N ARG A 601 -28.34 -28.12 8.76
CA ARG A 601 -27.37 -28.53 9.80
C ARG A 601 -27.53 -30.03 10.12
N VAL A 602 -26.43 -30.80 10.11
CA VAL A 602 -26.42 -32.19 10.59
C VAL A 602 -26.41 -32.25 12.13
N SER A 603 -26.64 -33.43 12.69
CA SER A 603 -26.67 -33.63 14.15
C SER A 603 -25.28 -33.46 14.80
N THR A 604 -25.25 -32.84 15.98
CA THR A 604 -24.04 -32.61 16.81
C THR A 604 -23.23 -33.88 17.05
N TRP A 605 -23.89 -35.04 17.12
CA TRP A 605 -23.25 -36.35 17.28
C TRP A 605 -22.38 -36.75 16.09
N GLN A 606 -22.82 -36.46 14.85
CA GLN A 606 -22.03 -36.75 13.66
C GLN A 606 -20.75 -35.90 13.61
N TYR A 607 -20.85 -34.63 14.03
CA TYR A 607 -19.71 -33.73 14.15
C TYR A 607 -18.67 -34.22 15.16
N ILE A 608 -19.10 -34.61 16.37
CA ILE A 608 -18.20 -35.13 17.41
C ILE A 608 -17.55 -36.45 16.99
N ALA A 609 -18.32 -37.37 16.41
CA ALA A 609 -17.80 -38.65 15.94
C ALA A 609 -16.73 -38.49 14.86
N CYS A 610 -16.91 -37.53 13.93
CA CYS A 610 -15.93 -37.21 12.90
C CYS A 610 -14.62 -36.69 13.51
N ASN A 611 -14.69 -35.80 14.49
CA ASN A 611 -13.50 -35.27 15.17
C ASN A 611 -12.72 -36.36 15.94
N ILE A 612 -13.42 -37.25 16.66
CA ILE A 612 -12.76 -38.37 17.35
C ILE A 612 -12.05 -39.29 16.34
N ALA A 613 -12.70 -39.59 15.22
CA ALA A 613 -12.11 -40.43 14.17
C ALA A 613 -10.84 -39.79 13.56
N GLN A 614 -10.82 -38.47 13.38
CA GLN A 614 -9.63 -37.73 12.93
C GLN A 614 -8.48 -37.85 13.94
N THR A 615 -8.76 -37.63 15.23
CA THR A 615 -7.76 -37.74 16.30
C THR A 615 -7.15 -39.14 16.38
N VAL A 616 -7.98 -40.19 16.35
CA VAL A 616 -7.49 -41.58 16.36
C VAL A 616 -6.67 -41.89 15.11
N SER A 617 -7.09 -41.39 13.94
CA SER A 617 -6.35 -41.59 12.69
C SER A 617 -4.96 -40.95 12.74
N LEU A 618 -4.82 -39.77 13.35
CA LEU A 618 -3.52 -39.12 13.52
C LEU A 618 -2.54 -39.99 14.31
N LEU A 619 -2.99 -40.67 15.37
CA LEU A 619 -2.14 -41.59 16.14
C LEU A 619 -1.58 -42.72 15.27
N VAL A 620 -2.42 -43.31 14.40
CA VAL A 620 -2.01 -44.38 13.47
C VAL A 620 -1.02 -43.85 12.44
N VAL A 621 -1.27 -42.66 11.89
CA VAL A 621 -0.37 -42.06 10.88
C VAL A 621 0.98 -41.70 11.49
N PHE A 622 1.02 -41.15 12.71
CA PHE A 622 2.28 -40.87 13.41
C PHE A 622 3.04 -42.15 13.76
N ALA A 623 2.36 -43.24 14.12
CA ALA A 623 3.02 -44.53 14.35
C ALA A 623 3.71 -45.06 13.06
N LEU A 624 3.06 -44.92 11.90
CA LEU A 624 3.64 -45.27 10.60
C LEU A 624 4.86 -44.40 10.23
N LEU A 625 4.86 -43.13 10.64
CA LEU A 625 5.99 -42.22 10.44
C LEU A 625 7.19 -42.59 11.34
N SER A 626 6.92 -42.94 12.59
CA SER A 626 7.95 -43.38 13.56
C SER A 626 8.69 -44.64 13.08
N ILE A 627 8.01 -45.54 12.37
CA ILE A 627 8.60 -46.72 11.73
C ILE A 627 9.76 -46.34 10.79
N GLN A 628 9.67 -45.20 10.10
CA GLN A 628 10.71 -44.72 9.18
C GLN A 628 12.05 -44.45 9.87
N ILE A 629 11.98 -43.92 11.10
CA ILE A 629 13.15 -43.55 11.91
C ILE A 629 13.64 -44.76 12.70
N PHE A 630 12.71 -45.61 13.15
CA PHE A 630 13.01 -46.69 14.07
C PHE A 630 13.57 -47.95 13.40
N PHE A 631 13.16 -48.28 12.16
CA PHE A 631 13.63 -49.52 11.50
C PHE A 631 15.13 -49.52 11.14
N PRO A 632 15.72 -48.42 10.61
CA PRO A 632 17.17 -48.34 10.42
C PRO A 632 17.93 -48.51 11.74
N TYR A 633 17.42 -47.92 12.82
CA TYR A 633 18.00 -48.01 14.16
C TYR A 633 17.88 -49.42 14.77
N LEU A 634 16.71 -50.06 14.63
CA LEU A 634 16.46 -51.43 15.09
C LEU A 634 17.28 -52.46 14.30
N SER A 635 17.43 -52.25 12.98
CA SER A 635 18.32 -53.05 12.13
C SER A 635 19.76 -52.95 12.61
N TYR A 636 20.26 -51.72 12.84
CA TYR A 636 21.60 -51.49 13.39
C TYR A 636 21.81 -52.24 14.73
N TYR A 637 20.87 -52.10 15.67
CA TYR A 637 20.94 -52.74 16.99
C TYR A 637 20.85 -54.28 16.93
N TYR A 638 19.97 -54.82 16.08
CA TYR A 638 19.84 -56.26 15.86
C TYR A 638 21.13 -56.88 15.30
N PHE A 639 21.78 -56.23 14.34
CA PHE A 639 23.04 -56.73 13.79
C PHE A 639 24.19 -56.63 14.81
N GLN A 640 24.20 -55.59 15.66
CA GLN A 640 25.17 -55.44 16.74
C GLN A 640 25.03 -56.55 17.81
N ILE A 641 23.80 -56.85 18.27
CA ILE A 641 23.54 -57.89 19.28
C ILE A 641 23.98 -59.28 18.80
N ASN A 642 23.82 -59.57 17.50
CA ASN A 642 24.14 -60.88 16.94
C ASN A 642 25.60 -61.00 16.44
N GLY A 643 26.46 -60.02 16.76
CA GLY A 643 27.90 -60.08 16.46
C GLY A 643 28.26 -59.90 14.97
N TYR A 644 27.36 -59.35 14.16
CA TYR A 644 27.64 -59.03 12.76
C TYR A 644 28.45 -57.72 12.67
N GLY A 645 29.46 -57.69 11.80
CA GLY A 645 30.31 -56.52 11.63
C GLY A 645 29.57 -55.29 11.05
N LEU A 646 30.09 -54.10 11.32
CA LEU A 646 29.54 -52.78 10.90
C LEU A 646 29.12 -52.71 9.42
N HIS A 647 29.81 -53.43 8.53
CA HIS A 647 29.50 -53.47 7.10
C HIS A 647 28.12 -54.08 6.79
N TYR A 648 27.65 -55.08 7.55
CA TYR A 648 26.31 -55.65 7.40
C TYR A 648 25.22 -54.69 7.91
N ALA A 649 25.48 -53.96 8.99
CA ALA A 649 24.58 -52.93 9.52
C ALA A 649 24.43 -51.74 8.54
N LEU A 650 25.53 -51.31 7.92
CA LEU A 650 25.51 -50.25 6.90
C LEU A 650 24.79 -50.70 5.62
N LEU A 651 25.08 -51.90 5.12
CA LEU A 651 24.43 -52.44 3.92
C LEU A 651 22.92 -52.61 4.13
N SER A 652 22.50 -53.13 5.29
CA SER A 652 21.08 -53.27 5.62
C SER A 652 20.38 -51.92 5.76
N ALA A 653 21.00 -50.92 6.42
CA ALA A 653 20.45 -49.57 6.52
C ALA A 653 20.27 -48.91 5.14
N VAL A 654 21.25 -49.08 4.24
CA VAL A 654 21.18 -48.61 2.85
C VAL A 654 20.04 -49.29 2.08
N LEU A 655 19.94 -50.61 2.15
CA LEU A 655 18.87 -51.36 1.48
C LEU A 655 17.50 -50.96 2.02
N LEU A 656 17.38 -50.75 3.34
CA LEU A 656 16.11 -50.36 3.96
C LEU A 656 15.72 -48.93 3.57
N TYR A 657 16.68 -47.99 3.55
CA TYR A 657 16.45 -46.61 3.13
C TYR A 657 16.10 -46.49 1.63
N THR A 658 16.71 -47.30 0.77
CA THR A 658 16.42 -47.31 -0.68
C THR A 658 15.07 -47.94 -1.01
N LEU A 659 14.55 -48.84 -0.15
CA LEU A 659 13.25 -49.49 -0.33
C LEU A 659 12.09 -48.70 0.28
N ILE A 660 12.32 -47.86 1.28
CA ILE A 660 11.28 -47.02 1.91
C ILE A 660 10.48 -46.21 0.87
N PRO A 661 11.12 -45.44 -0.03
CA PRO A 661 10.40 -44.58 -0.97
C PRO A 661 9.43 -45.34 -1.92
N PRO A 662 9.83 -46.41 -2.65
CA PRO A 662 8.90 -47.15 -3.50
C PRO A 662 7.80 -47.85 -2.69
N VAL A 663 8.10 -48.35 -1.50
CA VAL A 663 7.09 -48.94 -0.60
C VAL A 663 6.05 -47.88 -0.19
N TYR A 664 6.48 -46.68 0.19
CA TYR A 664 5.57 -45.58 0.52
C TYR A 664 4.74 -45.15 -0.68
N SER A 665 5.31 -45.12 -1.87
CA SER A 665 4.54 -44.80 -3.08
C SER A 665 3.44 -45.83 -3.37
N ILE A 666 3.72 -47.11 -3.12
CA ILE A 666 2.72 -48.19 -3.21
C ILE A 666 1.65 -48.02 -2.13
N ILE A 667 2.05 -47.78 -0.88
CA ILE A 667 1.12 -47.55 0.25
C ILE A 667 0.21 -46.36 -0.06
N ILE A 668 0.76 -45.24 -0.52
CA ILE A 668 -0.01 -44.04 -0.88
C ILE A 668 -1.06 -44.39 -1.96
N VAL A 669 -0.68 -45.10 -3.03
CA VAL A 669 -1.63 -45.50 -4.07
C VAL A 669 -2.73 -46.42 -3.49
N LEU A 670 -2.36 -47.44 -2.73
CA LEU A 670 -3.32 -48.38 -2.13
C LEU A 670 -4.27 -47.66 -1.17
N THR A 671 -3.74 -46.81 -0.31
CA THR A 671 -4.51 -46.00 0.65
C THR A 671 -5.47 -45.06 -0.07
N LYS A 672 -5.07 -44.41 -1.18
CA LYS A 672 -5.97 -43.57 -1.98
C LYS A 672 -7.22 -44.35 -2.37
N TRP A 673 -7.03 -45.52 -2.98
CA TRP A 673 -8.13 -46.33 -3.51
C TRP A 673 -8.97 -46.97 -2.41
N LEU A 674 -8.36 -47.35 -1.29
CA LEU A 674 -9.05 -47.92 -0.14
C LEU A 674 -9.83 -46.87 0.67
N VAL A 675 -9.21 -45.72 0.95
CA VAL A 675 -9.79 -44.68 1.81
C VAL A 675 -10.80 -43.85 1.05
N ILE A 676 -10.48 -43.23 -0.09
CA ILE A 676 -11.40 -42.31 -0.78
C ILE A 676 -11.93 -42.83 -2.11
N GLY A 677 -11.21 -43.75 -2.78
CA GLY A 677 -11.60 -44.26 -4.09
C GLY A 677 -11.45 -43.18 -5.18
N LYS A 678 -12.46 -42.98 -6.03
CA LYS A 678 -12.48 -41.87 -7.00
C LYS A 678 -13.02 -40.61 -6.33
N ILE A 679 -12.22 -39.55 -6.34
CA ILE A 679 -12.64 -38.21 -5.91
C ILE A 679 -13.66 -37.67 -6.92
N LYS A 680 -14.79 -37.21 -6.39
CA LYS A 680 -15.88 -36.59 -7.13
C LYS A 680 -15.88 -35.08 -6.90
N GLU A 681 -16.32 -34.38 -7.94
CA GLU A 681 -16.63 -32.96 -7.89
C GLU A 681 -17.91 -32.73 -7.08
N GLY A 682 -17.93 -31.66 -6.31
CA GLY A 682 -19.08 -31.30 -5.49
C GLY A 682 -18.70 -30.53 -4.23
N ASP A 683 -19.72 -30.21 -3.45
CA ASP A 683 -19.64 -29.48 -2.19
C ASP A 683 -19.90 -30.44 -1.04
N TYR A 684 -18.91 -30.58 -0.17
CA TYR A 684 -18.93 -31.55 0.91
C TYR A 684 -18.79 -30.85 2.25
N PRO A 685 -19.71 -31.03 3.20
CA PRO A 685 -19.52 -30.45 4.52
C PRO A 685 -18.27 -31.01 5.20
N LEU A 686 -17.54 -30.18 5.96
CA LEU A 686 -16.33 -30.59 6.70
C LEU A 686 -16.61 -31.63 7.79
N TRP A 687 -17.87 -31.81 8.18
CA TRP A 687 -18.30 -32.84 9.12
C TRP A 687 -18.87 -34.08 8.44
N GLY A 688 -18.85 -34.12 7.11
CA GLY A 688 -19.32 -35.23 6.31
C GLY A 688 -18.31 -36.38 6.26
N TRP A 689 -18.83 -37.61 6.17
CA TRP A 689 -18.02 -38.80 5.95
C TRP A 689 -17.07 -38.67 4.74
N TYR A 690 -17.53 -37.99 3.70
CA TYR A 690 -16.71 -37.74 2.52
C TYR A 690 -15.51 -36.84 2.81
N TYR A 691 -15.70 -35.74 3.55
CA TYR A 691 -14.59 -34.89 3.98
C TYR A 691 -13.59 -35.65 4.84
N PHE A 692 -14.05 -36.45 5.80
CA PHE A 692 -13.16 -37.26 6.63
C PHE A 692 -12.24 -38.15 5.79
N ARG A 693 -12.80 -38.86 4.80
CA ARG A 693 -12.03 -39.71 3.88
C ARG A 693 -11.04 -38.90 3.05
N TRP A 694 -11.45 -37.73 2.58
CA TRP A 694 -10.58 -36.82 1.83
C TRP A 694 -9.44 -36.31 2.69
N TRP A 695 -9.74 -35.78 3.88
CA TRP A 695 -8.76 -35.30 4.85
C TRP A 695 -7.75 -36.40 5.24
N LEU A 696 -8.23 -37.62 5.50
CA LEU A 696 -7.39 -38.75 5.88
C LEU A 696 -6.43 -39.11 4.74
N TRP A 697 -6.94 -39.17 3.51
CA TRP A 697 -6.15 -39.35 2.31
C TRP A 697 -5.06 -38.28 2.17
N LYS A 698 -5.43 -36.99 2.23
CA LYS A 698 -4.48 -35.88 2.12
C LYS A 698 -3.42 -35.91 3.21
N THR A 699 -3.81 -36.26 4.43
CA THR A 699 -2.92 -36.36 5.58
C THR A 699 -1.88 -37.46 5.39
N ILE A 700 -2.30 -38.66 4.96
CA ILE A 700 -1.37 -39.77 4.68
C ILE A 700 -0.42 -39.41 3.53
N LYS A 701 -0.95 -38.85 2.43
CA LYS A 701 -0.13 -38.41 1.29
C LYS A 701 0.91 -37.35 1.67
N ARG A 702 0.56 -36.40 2.55
CA ARG A 702 1.48 -35.34 3.02
C ARG A 702 2.59 -35.88 3.92
N LEU A 703 2.29 -36.87 4.74
CA LEU A 703 3.22 -37.40 5.74
C LEU A 703 4.16 -38.49 5.17
N MET A 704 3.85 -39.07 4.02
CA MET A 704 4.70 -40.05 3.34
C MET A 704 5.40 -39.41 2.13
N PRO A 705 6.72 -39.13 2.19
CA PRO A 705 7.43 -38.44 1.12
C PRO A 705 7.46 -39.28 -0.17
N SER A 706 6.98 -38.69 -1.27
CA SER A 706 7.03 -39.27 -2.62
C SER A 706 7.89 -38.45 -3.60
N GLU A 707 8.63 -37.47 -3.06
CA GLU A 707 9.40 -36.47 -3.79
C GLU A 707 10.47 -37.09 -4.72
N PHE A 708 10.98 -38.27 -4.38
CA PHE A 708 11.96 -39.01 -5.18
C PHE A 708 11.42 -39.44 -6.57
N ILE A 709 10.10 -39.48 -6.77
CA ILE A 709 9.50 -39.86 -8.06
C ILE A 709 9.34 -38.66 -8.98
N VAL A 710 9.16 -37.46 -8.41
CA VAL A 710 8.60 -36.25 -9.04
C VAL A 710 9.29 -35.82 -10.31
N GLU A 711 10.58 -36.10 -10.42
CA GLU A 711 11.44 -35.71 -11.53
C GLU A 711 11.83 -36.87 -12.46
N THR A 712 11.11 -37.98 -12.34
CA THR A 712 11.35 -39.18 -13.13
C THR A 712 10.18 -39.42 -14.09
N PRO A 713 10.36 -40.19 -15.19
CA PRO A 713 9.23 -40.61 -16.03
C PRO A 713 8.22 -41.51 -15.30
N LEU A 714 8.53 -41.93 -14.08
CA LEU A 714 7.58 -42.62 -13.22
C LEU A 714 6.56 -41.64 -12.63
N TYR A 715 6.81 -40.33 -12.61
CA TYR A 715 5.89 -39.34 -12.03
C TYR A 715 4.54 -39.24 -12.77
N PRO A 716 4.48 -39.10 -14.11
CA PRO A 716 3.19 -39.16 -14.81
C PRO A 716 2.49 -40.53 -14.67
N LYS A 717 3.24 -41.62 -14.47
CA LYS A 717 2.65 -42.94 -14.16
C LYS A 717 2.07 -42.97 -12.75
N TYR A 718 2.78 -42.42 -11.77
CA TYR A 718 2.35 -42.29 -10.39
C TYR A 718 1.09 -41.41 -10.27
N LEU A 719 1.06 -40.25 -10.92
CA LEU A 719 -0.12 -39.38 -10.98
C LEU A 719 -1.33 -40.09 -11.60
N ARG A 720 -1.13 -40.89 -12.66
CA ARG A 720 -2.20 -41.75 -13.23
C ARG A 720 -2.71 -42.80 -12.25
N LEU A 721 -1.82 -43.42 -11.48
CA LEU A 721 -2.22 -44.38 -10.44
C LEU A 721 -3.02 -43.69 -9.32
N LEU A 722 -2.79 -42.39 -9.08
CA LEU A 722 -3.60 -41.57 -8.18
C LEU A 722 -4.92 -41.09 -8.79
N GLY A 723 -5.09 -41.20 -10.11
CA GLY A 723 -6.33 -40.84 -10.81
C GLY A 723 -6.24 -39.64 -11.75
N VAL A 724 -5.10 -38.93 -11.78
CA VAL A 724 -4.89 -37.80 -12.70
C VAL A 724 -4.86 -38.30 -14.14
N LYS A 725 -5.58 -37.64 -15.04
CA LYS A 725 -5.49 -37.93 -16.47
C LYS A 725 -4.33 -37.15 -17.08
N VAL A 726 -3.11 -37.70 -16.98
CA VAL A 726 -1.90 -37.06 -17.52
C VAL A 726 -1.33 -37.82 -18.71
N ASP A 727 -1.02 -37.10 -19.78
CA ASP A 727 -0.34 -37.65 -20.95
C ASP A 727 1.13 -37.98 -20.66
N PRO A 728 1.70 -39.10 -21.17
CA PRO A 728 3.10 -39.47 -20.94
C PRO A 728 4.14 -38.45 -21.43
N SER A 729 3.76 -37.53 -22.31
CA SER A 729 4.63 -36.47 -22.84
C SER A 729 4.69 -35.20 -21.97
N ALA A 730 3.80 -35.06 -20.99
CA ALA A 730 3.79 -33.91 -20.09
C ALA A 730 5.08 -33.86 -19.25
N GLN A 731 5.63 -32.67 -19.12
CA GLN A 731 6.83 -32.38 -18.33
C GLN A 731 6.38 -31.68 -17.05
N LEU A 732 6.38 -32.43 -15.96
CA LEU A 732 5.83 -31.96 -14.69
C LEU A 732 6.93 -31.88 -13.64
N SER A 733 7.05 -30.71 -13.03
CA SER A 733 7.71 -30.50 -11.74
C SER A 733 6.87 -31.09 -10.59
N LEU A 734 7.31 -30.91 -9.33
CA LEU A 734 6.43 -31.19 -8.17
C LEU A 734 5.13 -30.42 -8.33
N LEU A 735 4.04 -31.16 -8.52
CA LEU A 735 2.72 -30.60 -8.73
C LEU A 735 1.81 -31.04 -7.57
N PRO A 736 1.69 -30.23 -6.50
CA PRO A 736 0.67 -30.42 -5.49
C PRO A 736 -0.71 -30.32 -6.14
N ILE A 737 -1.52 -31.35 -6.00
CA ILE A 737 -2.90 -31.40 -6.51
C ILE A 737 -3.81 -31.66 -5.32
N ALA A 738 -4.85 -30.85 -5.15
CA ALA A 738 -5.79 -31.00 -4.05
C ALA A 738 -6.73 -32.21 -4.25
N ALA A 739 -7.28 -32.40 -5.46
CA ALA A 739 -8.15 -33.52 -5.84
C ALA A 739 -7.72 -34.15 -7.19
N GLU A 740 -7.03 -35.30 -7.11
CA GLU A 740 -6.30 -35.91 -8.23
C GLU A 740 -7.18 -36.39 -9.39
N ASP A 741 -8.33 -37.03 -9.12
CA ASP A 741 -9.21 -37.60 -10.17
C ASP A 741 -9.88 -36.55 -11.07
N LEU A 742 -9.78 -35.27 -10.70
CA LEU A 742 -10.45 -34.15 -11.37
C LEU A 742 -9.48 -33.24 -12.14
N VAL A 743 -8.21 -33.65 -12.23
CA VAL A 743 -7.19 -32.95 -13.00
C VAL A 743 -6.91 -33.71 -14.30
N THR A 744 -6.97 -32.98 -15.41
CA THR A 744 -6.58 -33.48 -16.75
C THR A 744 -5.43 -32.62 -17.29
N ILE A 745 -4.37 -33.28 -17.73
CA ILE A 745 -3.14 -32.68 -18.27
C ILE A 745 -2.85 -33.35 -19.62
N ASP A 746 -3.01 -32.60 -20.70
CA ASP A 746 -2.86 -33.12 -22.05
C ASP A 746 -1.38 -33.23 -22.49
N LYS A 747 -1.18 -33.59 -23.76
CA LYS A 747 0.15 -33.76 -24.36
C LYS A 747 1.01 -32.49 -24.25
N ASN A 748 2.29 -32.68 -23.94
CA ASN A 748 3.31 -31.63 -23.95
C ASN A 748 3.03 -30.40 -23.06
N VAL A 749 2.21 -30.55 -22.00
CA VAL A 749 2.11 -29.52 -20.96
C VAL A 749 3.45 -29.43 -20.21
N ASN A 750 3.86 -28.22 -19.85
CA ASN A 750 5.07 -27.98 -19.08
C ASN A 750 4.76 -27.19 -17.79
N THR A 751 5.18 -27.70 -16.64
CA THR A 751 5.05 -27.01 -15.35
C THR A 751 6.43 -26.75 -14.72
N SER A 752 6.65 -25.51 -14.27
CA SER A 752 7.85 -25.11 -13.54
C SER A 752 7.71 -25.36 -12.02
N SER A 753 8.81 -25.18 -11.27
CA SER A 753 8.88 -25.48 -9.84
C SER A 753 7.90 -24.65 -9.01
N GLY A 754 7.24 -25.27 -8.03
CA GLY A 754 6.30 -24.58 -7.12
C GLY A 754 4.90 -24.37 -7.72
N CYS A 755 4.66 -24.79 -8.96
CA CYS A 755 3.31 -24.81 -9.52
C CYS A 755 2.39 -25.71 -8.67
N SER A 756 1.19 -25.24 -8.37
CA SER A 756 0.19 -25.95 -7.56
C SER A 756 -1.20 -25.88 -8.20
N ILE A 757 -1.96 -26.98 -8.06
CA ILE A 757 -3.36 -27.08 -8.48
C ILE A 757 -4.21 -27.16 -7.22
N ASP A 758 -4.77 -26.03 -6.83
CA ASP A 758 -5.61 -25.87 -5.64
C ASP A 758 -7.09 -26.02 -5.99
N ASN A 759 -7.44 -27.19 -6.51
CA ASN A 759 -8.80 -27.50 -6.95
C ASN A 759 -9.72 -28.02 -5.83
N ALA A 760 -9.37 -27.74 -4.57
CA ALA A 760 -10.26 -27.95 -3.44
C ALA A 760 -10.09 -26.83 -2.39
N SER A 761 -11.13 -26.03 -2.18
CA SER A 761 -11.14 -24.95 -1.19
C SER A 761 -12.05 -25.31 -0.01
N VAL A 762 -11.79 -24.69 1.15
CA VAL A 762 -12.66 -24.79 2.32
C VAL A 762 -13.27 -23.43 2.58
N GLU A 763 -14.58 -23.32 2.40
CA GLU A 763 -15.34 -22.09 2.56
C GLU A 763 -16.60 -22.37 3.38
N ASN A 764 -16.85 -21.56 4.42
CA ASN A 764 -18.06 -21.64 5.24
C ASN A 764 -18.37 -23.04 5.79
N GLY A 765 -17.34 -23.81 6.17
CA GLY A 765 -17.52 -25.17 6.68
C GLY A 765 -17.80 -26.23 5.59
N ILE A 766 -17.52 -25.91 4.32
CA ILE A 766 -17.71 -26.78 3.17
C ILE A 766 -16.39 -26.92 2.42
N LEU A 767 -15.98 -28.15 2.16
CA LEU A 767 -14.96 -28.51 1.19
C LEU A 767 -15.60 -28.48 -0.21
N LYS A 768 -15.26 -27.47 -1.01
CA LYS A 768 -15.61 -27.39 -2.43
C LYS A 768 -14.52 -28.09 -3.23
N ILE A 769 -14.89 -29.07 -4.05
CA ILE A 769 -13.97 -29.74 -4.96
C ILE A 769 -14.41 -29.46 -6.39
N ARG A 770 -13.47 -29.05 -7.25
CA ARG A 770 -13.72 -28.69 -8.65
C ARG A 770 -12.71 -29.32 -9.61
N LYS A 771 -13.03 -29.29 -10.91
CA LYS A 771 -12.15 -29.78 -11.97
C LYS A 771 -11.14 -28.75 -12.45
N VAL A 772 -10.02 -29.24 -12.98
CA VAL A 772 -9.02 -28.43 -13.69
C VAL A 772 -8.60 -29.16 -14.96
N HIS A 773 -8.61 -28.48 -16.09
CA HIS A 773 -8.14 -29.03 -17.37
C HIS A 773 -7.07 -28.14 -17.99
N ILE A 774 -5.88 -28.71 -18.15
CA ILE A 774 -4.74 -28.07 -18.79
C ILE A 774 -4.52 -28.74 -20.15
N LYS A 775 -4.85 -28.01 -21.23
CA LYS A 775 -4.81 -28.53 -22.59
C LYS A 775 -3.40 -28.53 -23.17
N ALA A 776 -3.28 -29.13 -24.36
CA ALA A 776 -2.01 -29.43 -24.98
C ALA A 776 -1.10 -28.20 -25.12
N HIS A 777 0.21 -28.39 -24.94
CA HIS A 777 1.23 -27.35 -25.12
C HIS A 777 1.12 -26.14 -24.17
N ALA A 778 0.27 -26.20 -23.14
CA ALA A 778 0.19 -25.15 -22.14
C ALA A 778 1.45 -25.09 -21.26
N TYR A 779 1.78 -23.88 -20.79
CA TYR A 779 2.91 -23.61 -19.92
C TYR A 779 2.43 -23.01 -18.59
N LEU A 780 2.91 -23.58 -17.47
CA LEU A 780 2.71 -23.05 -16.13
C LEU A 780 4.05 -22.66 -15.54
N GLY A 781 4.21 -21.38 -15.21
CA GLY A 781 5.38 -20.79 -14.59
C GLY A 781 5.61 -21.26 -13.16
N SER A 782 6.66 -20.71 -12.57
CA SER A 782 7.16 -21.03 -11.23
C SER A 782 6.24 -20.43 -10.16
N SER A 783 5.97 -21.20 -9.10
CA SER A 783 5.08 -20.82 -7.99
C SER A 783 3.69 -20.35 -8.41
N VAL A 784 3.18 -20.88 -9.53
CA VAL A 784 1.84 -20.61 -10.01
C VAL A 784 0.80 -21.35 -9.17
N ILE A 785 -0.36 -20.73 -8.95
CA ILE A 785 -1.51 -21.35 -8.29
C ILE A 785 -2.68 -21.39 -9.29
N VAL A 786 -3.20 -22.59 -9.53
CA VAL A 786 -4.38 -22.81 -10.39
C VAL A 786 -5.52 -23.34 -9.53
N CYS A 787 -6.52 -22.50 -9.28
CA CYS A 787 -7.69 -22.86 -8.48
C CYS A 787 -8.67 -23.75 -9.27
N GLY A 788 -9.70 -24.22 -8.57
CA GLY A 788 -10.76 -25.05 -9.13
C GLY A 788 -11.58 -24.42 -10.26
N ASP A 789 -12.26 -25.26 -11.04
CA ASP A 789 -13.15 -24.85 -12.14
C ASP A 789 -12.45 -24.08 -13.26
N THR A 790 -11.16 -24.36 -13.46
CA THR A 790 -10.32 -23.66 -14.44
C THR A 790 -10.04 -24.52 -15.67
N VAL A 791 -9.98 -23.85 -16.83
CA VAL A 791 -9.55 -24.46 -18.10
C VAL A 791 -8.45 -23.60 -18.71
N ILE A 792 -7.30 -24.21 -18.95
CA ILE A 792 -6.19 -23.60 -19.68
C ILE A 792 -6.19 -24.22 -21.07
N GLU A 793 -6.58 -23.43 -22.07
CA GLU A 793 -6.69 -23.86 -23.47
C GLU A 793 -5.30 -24.13 -24.09
N GLU A 794 -5.27 -24.72 -25.30
CA GLU A 794 -4.02 -25.12 -25.94
C GLU A 794 -3.08 -23.92 -26.11
N PHE A 795 -1.79 -24.13 -25.87
CA PHE A 795 -0.73 -23.09 -25.89
C PHE A 795 -0.90 -21.94 -24.87
N GLY A 796 -1.89 -22.03 -23.98
CA GLY A 796 -2.08 -21.07 -22.89
C GLY A 796 -0.88 -21.05 -21.95
N GLU A 797 -0.45 -19.87 -21.55
CA GLU A 797 0.66 -19.68 -20.61
C GLU A 797 0.19 -18.92 -19.38
N LEU A 798 0.55 -19.43 -18.20
CA LEU A 798 0.44 -18.71 -16.94
C LEU A 798 1.86 -18.44 -16.45
N GLN A 799 2.25 -17.17 -16.38
CA GLN A 799 3.61 -16.74 -16.06
C GLN A 799 3.95 -16.94 -14.58
N ASP A 800 5.22 -16.81 -14.22
CA ASP A 800 5.71 -17.00 -12.85
C ASP A 800 4.94 -16.15 -11.81
N LEU A 801 4.84 -16.66 -10.57
CA LEU A 801 4.19 -16.01 -9.42
C LEU A 801 2.71 -15.63 -9.66
N SER A 802 2.04 -16.32 -10.59
CA SER A 802 0.67 -15.99 -10.97
C SER A 802 -0.37 -16.86 -10.27
N CYS A 803 -1.51 -16.26 -9.91
CA CYS A 803 -2.62 -16.95 -9.25
C CYS A 803 -3.89 -16.88 -10.09
N LEU A 804 -4.30 -17.99 -10.70
CA LEU A 804 -5.55 -18.09 -11.44
C LEU A 804 -6.68 -18.50 -10.49
N ASN A 805 -7.58 -17.56 -10.20
CA ASN A 805 -8.72 -17.74 -9.32
C ASN A 805 -9.72 -18.80 -9.82
N GLU A 806 -10.61 -19.25 -8.92
CA GLU A 806 -11.65 -20.23 -9.24
C GLU A 806 -12.51 -19.74 -10.43
N GLY A 807 -12.78 -20.62 -11.39
CA GLY A 807 -13.52 -20.28 -12.61
C GLY A 807 -12.72 -19.54 -13.69
N GLY A 808 -11.43 -19.26 -13.47
CA GLY A 808 -10.56 -18.62 -14.46
C GLY A 808 -10.34 -19.46 -15.72
N LYS A 809 -10.39 -18.82 -16.90
CA LYS A 809 -10.17 -19.49 -18.18
C LYS A 809 -9.09 -18.78 -19.00
N ILE A 810 -8.00 -19.49 -19.30
CA ILE A 810 -6.95 -19.03 -20.21
C ILE A 810 -7.31 -19.51 -21.61
N GLY A 811 -7.48 -18.59 -22.56
CA GLY A 811 -7.80 -18.89 -23.96
C GLY A 811 -6.62 -19.43 -24.76
N PHE A 812 -6.90 -19.87 -26.00
CA PHE A 812 -5.90 -20.46 -26.90
C PHE A 812 -4.74 -19.48 -27.16
N GLY A 813 -3.51 -19.92 -26.87
CA GLY A 813 -2.30 -19.10 -27.04
C GLY A 813 -2.24 -17.85 -26.15
N GLU A 814 -3.13 -17.69 -25.17
CA GLU A 814 -3.11 -16.54 -24.28
C GLU A 814 -2.01 -16.66 -23.23
N VAL A 815 -1.37 -15.54 -22.92
CA VAL A 815 -0.35 -15.42 -21.87
C VAL A 815 -0.92 -14.59 -20.75
N TRP A 816 -0.97 -15.14 -19.54
CA TRP A 816 -1.54 -14.53 -18.34
C TRP A 816 -0.45 -14.34 -17.28
N ASN A 817 -0.53 -13.26 -16.49
CA ASN A 817 0.46 -12.94 -15.44
C ASN A 817 -0.20 -12.21 -14.25
N GLY A 818 0.36 -12.34 -13.05
CA GLY A 818 -0.05 -11.61 -11.84
C GLY A 818 -0.84 -12.45 -10.84
N SER A 819 -1.10 -11.88 -9.67
CA SER A 819 -1.91 -12.50 -8.61
C SER A 819 -2.92 -11.46 -8.09
N PRO A 820 -4.17 -11.47 -8.57
CA PRO A 820 -4.76 -12.46 -9.49
C PRO A 820 -4.23 -12.34 -10.93
N ALA A 821 -4.23 -13.46 -11.65
CA ALA A 821 -3.69 -13.56 -12.99
C ALA A 821 -4.61 -12.88 -14.00
N GLU A 822 -4.05 -12.02 -14.84
CA GLU A 822 -4.75 -11.34 -15.93
C GLU A 822 -4.09 -11.61 -17.28
N LYS A 823 -4.89 -11.59 -18.35
CA LYS A 823 -4.41 -11.76 -19.73
C LYS A 823 -3.47 -10.61 -20.13
N VAL A 824 -2.22 -10.94 -20.40
CA VAL A 824 -1.18 -9.99 -20.86
C VAL A 824 -1.17 -9.87 -22.38
N ARG A 825 -1.14 -10.99 -23.10
CA ARG A 825 -1.05 -11.02 -24.57
C ARG A 825 -1.57 -12.33 -25.16
N VAL A 826 -1.64 -12.40 -26.49
CA VAL A 826 -1.89 -13.64 -27.24
C VAL A 826 -0.68 -13.92 -28.12
N LYS A 827 -0.24 -15.17 -28.17
CA LYS A 827 0.88 -15.63 -29.00
C LYS A 827 0.57 -15.48 -30.49
N SER A 828 1.59 -15.20 -31.27
CA SER A 828 1.53 -15.12 -32.75
C SER A 828 2.01 -16.43 -33.41
N GLY A 829 1.73 -16.63 -34.70
CA GLY A 829 1.81 -17.93 -35.39
C GLY A 829 3.08 -18.77 -35.12
N GLU A 830 4.27 -18.18 -35.21
CA GLU A 830 5.54 -18.87 -34.94
C GLU A 830 5.69 -19.30 -33.46
N GLU A 831 5.10 -18.58 -32.51
CA GLU A 831 5.12 -18.92 -31.07
C GLU A 831 4.15 -20.07 -30.71
N ILE A 832 3.26 -20.45 -31.63
CA ILE A 832 2.30 -21.55 -31.50
C ILE A 832 2.85 -22.81 -32.22
N GLU A 833 4.03 -22.75 -32.83
CA GLU A 833 4.68 -23.93 -33.38
C GLU A 833 5.12 -24.90 -32.27
N ALA A 834 4.65 -26.15 -32.35
CA ALA A 834 5.00 -27.18 -31.39
C ALA A 834 6.51 -27.46 -31.44
N PRO A 835 7.25 -27.29 -30.32
CA PRO A 835 8.69 -27.49 -30.31
C PRO A 835 9.05 -28.94 -30.68
N THR A 836 10.11 -29.13 -31.48
CA THR A 836 10.59 -30.45 -31.87
C THR A 836 11.20 -31.17 -30.66
N LEU A 837 10.47 -32.12 -30.09
CA LEU A 837 10.90 -32.87 -28.91
C LEU A 837 11.99 -33.89 -29.24
N ALA A 838 12.97 -34.05 -28.33
CA ALA A 838 13.95 -35.13 -28.40
C ALA A 838 13.25 -36.50 -28.42
N SER A 839 13.75 -37.47 -29.18
CA SER A 839 13.09 -38.79 -29.33
C SER A 839 12.84 -39.49 -27.99
N ALA A 840 11.74 -40.23 -27.88
CA ALA A 840 11.37 -40.96 -26.65
C ALA A 840 12.50 -41.88 -26.14
N GLY A 841 13.27 -42.47 -27.05
CA GLY A 841 14.45 -43.29 -26.70
C GLY A 841 15.56 -42.50 -26.00
N LYS A 842 15.82 -41.25 -26.41
CA LYS A 842 16.83 -40.39 -25.77
C LYS A 842 16.37 -39.93 -24.39
N ARG A 843 15.09 -39.54 -24.26
CA ARG A 843 14.48 -39.16 -22.97
C ARG A 843 14.47 -40.32 -21.97
N ASN A 844 14.10 -41.52 -22.41
CA ASN A 844 14.08 -42.71 -21.56
C ASN A 844 15.47 -43.13 -21.07
N ARG A 845 16.53 -42.97 -21.89
CA ARG A 845 17.92 -43.25 -21.47
C ARG A 845 18.41 -42.27 -20.40
N PHE A 846 18.15 -40.98 -20.57
CA PHE A 846 18.50 -39.95 -19.59
C PHE A 846 17.78 -40.18 -18.26
N ALA A 847 16.48 -40.46 -18.34
CA ALA A 847 15.69 -40.76 -17.17
C ALA A 847 16.11 -42.02 -16.43
N LEU A 848 16.51 -43.08 -17.17
CA LEU A 848 17.02 -44.30 -16.55
C LEU A 848 18.34 -44.03 -15.81
N LEU A 849 19.25 -43.25 -16.42
CA LEU A 849 20.49 -42.83 -15.77
C LEU A 849 20.23 -42.01 -14.51
N TYR A 850 19.32 -41.03 -14.57
CA TYR A 850 18.93 -40.21 -13.42
C TYR A 850 18.25 -41.02 -12.30
N ALA A 851 17.34 -41.94 -12.67
CA ALA A 851 16.70 -42.84 -11.71
C ALA A 851 17.74 -43.75 -11.04
N CYS A 852 18.70 -44.29 -11.78
CA CYS A 852 19.83 -45.02 -11.21
C CYS A 852 20.64 -44.11 -10.26
N SER A 853 20.96 -42.87 -10.65
CA SER A 853 21.66 -41.92 -9.79
C SER A 853 20.92 -41.63 -8.48
N LEU A 854 19.59 -41.50 -8.50
CA LEU A 854 18.74 -41.33 -7.31
C LEU A 854 18.68 -42.59 -6.43
N PHE A 855 18.63 -43.78 -7.03
CA PHE A 855 18.59 -45.06 -6.30
C PHE A 855 19.93 -45.44 -5.67
N PHE A 856 21.06 -45.12 -6.31
CA PHE A 856 22.41 -45.33 -5.78
C PHE A 856 22.92 -44.14 -4.95
N PHE A 857 22.16 -43.04 -4.91
CA PHE A 857 22.45 -41.84 -4.13
C PHE A 857 22.65 -42.08 -2.63
N PRO A 858 21.85 -42.94 -1.95
CA PRO A 858 22.02 -43.20 -0.53
C PRO A 858 23.34 -43.89 -0.20
N LEU A 859 23.93 -44.66 -1.14
CA LEU A 859 25.27 -45.24 -0.95
C LEU A 859 26.36 -44.17 -0.91
N LEU A 860 26.24 -43.13 -1.74
CA LEU A 860 27.15 -41.97 -1.76
C LEU A 860 26.99 -41.07 -0.52
N ILE A 861 25.81 -41.05 0.11
CA ILE A 861 25.51 -40.32 1.34
C ILE A 861 25.96 -41.07 2.60
N VAL A 862 25.80 -42.40 2.62
CA VAL A 862 26.09 -43.22 3.81
C VAL A 862 27.57 -43.57 3.93
N LEU A 863 28.31 -43.74 2.82
CA LEU A 863 29.75 -44.00 2.85
C LEU A 863 30.56 -42.95 3.67
N PRO A 864 30.30 -41.63 3.51
CA PRO A 864 30.96 -40.58 4.29
C PRO A 864 30.49 -40.44 5.74
N LEU A 865 29.35 -41.06 6.12
CA LEU A 865 28.90 -41.16 7.52
C LEU A 865 29.61 -42.30 8.26
N ALA A 866 30.29 -43.20 7.55
CA ALA A 866 31.02 -44.32 8.13
C ALA A 866 32.05 -43.89 9.19
N PRO A 867 32.82 -42.79 9.06
CA PRO A 867 33.70 -42.30 10.13
C PRO A 867 32.92 -41.82 11.36
N THR A 868 31.78 -41.15 11.18
CA THR A 868 30.91 -40.69 12.29
C THR A 868 30.26 -41.87 13.01
N LEU A 869 29.75 -42.85 12.26
CA LEU A 869 29.17 -44.08 12.81
C LEU A 869 30.25 -44.95 13.47
N TYR A 870 31.47 -45.01 12.89
CA TYR A 870 32.63 -45.67 13.51
C TYR A 870 33.09 -44.95 14.78
N THR A 871 33.05 -43.61 14.81
CA THR A 871 33.39 -42.82 16.01
C THR A 871 32.34 -43.00 17.09
N LEU A 872 31.05 -43.02 16.74
CA LEU A 872 29.95 -43.34 17.67
C LEU A 872 30.08 -44.78 18.20
N TYR A 873 30.37 -45.76 17.33
CA TYR A 873 30.65 -47.15 17.73
C TYR A 873 31.85 -47.26 18.68
N TYR A 874 32.96 -46.59 18.35
CA TYR A 874 34.19 -46.58 19.15
C TYR A 874 34.02 -45.88 20.50
N LEU A 875 33.16 -44.86 20.56
CA LEU A 875 32.82 -44.13 21.78
C LEU A 875 31.85 -44.94 22.67
N ASP A 876 30.84 -45.60 22.10
CA ASP A 876 29.89 -46.47 22.81
C ASP A 876 30.60 -47.70 23.43
N GLU A 877 31.58 -48.27 22.73
CA GLU A 877 32.41 -49.37 23.23
C GLU A 877 33.35 -48.95 24.39
N ARG A 878 33.54 -47.64 24.62
CA ARG A 878 34.48 -47.08 25.62
C ARG A 878 33.87 -46.17 26.69
N SER A 879 32.61 -45.74 26.57
CA SER A 879 32.02 -44.78 27.51
C SER A 879 31.29 -45.49 28.65
N ALA A 880 31.89 -45.47 29.85
CA ALA A 880 31.14 -45.63 31.10
C ALA A 880 30.49 -44.31 31.55
N ASP A 881 30.91 -43.15 31.02
CA ASP A 881 30.38 -41.82 31.36
C ASP A 881 30.24 -40.92 30.12
N TYR A 882 29.09 -40.24 30.00
CA TYR A 882 28.69 -39.42 28.85
C TYR A 882 29.38 -38.03 28.83
N SER A 883 30.12 -37.72 27.77
CA SER A 883 30.69 -36.37 27.50
C SER A 883 29.97 -35.68 26.34
N PHE A 884 29.44 -34.47 26.57
CA PHE A 884 28.60 -33.66 25.66
C PHE A 884 29.31 -33.05 24.42
N TYR A 885 30.58 -33.35 24.18
CA TYR A 885 31.37 -32.72 23.10
C TYR A 885 30.87 -33.07 21.68
N TYR A 886 30.15 -34.18 21.49
CA TYR A 886 29.66 -34.62 20.18
C TYR A 886 28.53 -33.76 19.61
N LEU A 887 27.79 -33.03 20.45
CA LEU A 887 26.71 -32.12 20.02
C LEU A 887 27.22 -30.93 19.18
N TRP A 888 28.49 -30.56 19.35
CA TRP A 888 29.13 -29.49 18.56
C TRP A 888 29.75 -29.99 17.25
N GLN A 889 30.08 -31.27 17.15
CA GLN A 889 30.71 -31.84 15.96
C GLN A 889 29.69 -32.19 14.87
N ALA A 890 28.48 -32.59 15.26
CA ALA A 890 27.41 -32.95 14.33
C ALA A 890 26.99 -31.82 13.37
N PRO A 891 26.82 -30.55 13.80
CA PRO A 891 26.52 -29.44 12.89
C PRO A 891 27.67 -29.13 11.92
N ILE A 892 28.92 -29.21 12.38
CA ILE A 892 30.12 -28.92 11.58
C ILE A 892 30.30 -29.97 10.48
N LEU A 893 30.20 -31.26 10.82
CA LEU A 893 30.24 -32.34 9.83
C LEU A 893 29.07 -32.27 8.85
N SER A 894 27.86 -31.93 9.32
CA SER A 894 26.69 -31.75 8.46
C SER A 894 26.88 -30.62 7.44
N THR A 895 27.56 -29.54 7.84
CA THR A 895 27.85 -28.40 6.95
C THR A 895 28.85 -28.78 5.85
N VAL A 896 29.95 -29.46 6.21
CA VAL A 896 30.95 -29.95 5.23
C VAL A 896 30.30 -30.95 4.26
N TYR A 897 29.39 -31.79 4.76
CA TYR A 897 28.61 -32.74 3.97
C TYR A 897 27.71 -32.06 2.92
N ILE A 898 26.98 -31.00 3.30
CA ILE A 898 26.12 -30.24 2.36
C ILE A 898 26.96 -29.63 1.23
N LEU A 899 28.16 -29.11 1.54
CA LEU A 899 29.05 -28.51 0.55
C LEU A 899 29.60 -29.53 -0.46
N LEU A 900 29.96 -30.72 0.00
CA LEU A 900 30.39 -31.83 -0.86
C LEU A 900 29.26 -32.33 -1.78
N PHE A 901 28.04 -32.44 -1.22
CA PHE A 901 26.84 -32.76 -1.98
C PHE A 901 26.59 -31.77 -3.13
N ILE A 902 26.64 -30.46 -2.84
CA ILE A 902 26.47 -29.40 -3.85
C ILE A 902 27.52 -29.55 -4.96
N GLY A 903 28.78 -29.83 -4.60
CA GLY A 903 29.87 -29.99 -5.55
C GLY A 903 29.68 -31.17 -6.50
N VAL A 904 29.38 -32.36 -5.97
CA VAL A 904 29.22 -33.59 -6.77
C VAL A 904 28.03 -33.50 -7.71
N VAL A 905 26.87 -33.02 -7.22
CA VAL A 905 25.67 -32.83 -8.04
C VAL A 905 25.96 -31.83 -9.15
N SER A 906 26.56 -30.67 -8.84
CA SER A 906 26.88 -29.63 -9.84
C SER A 906 27.80 -30.15 -10.96
N ILE A 907 28.79 -30.98 -10.63
CA ILE A 907 29.73 -31.54 -11.60
C ILE A 907 29.06 -32.59 -12.50
N LEU A 908 28.31 -33.53 -11.91
CA LEU A 908 27.58 -34.56 -12.67
C LEU A 908 26.54 -33.94 -13.60
N THR A 909 25.79 -32.95 -13.13
CA THR A 909 24.82 -32.20 -13.94
C THR A 909 25.51 -31.49 -15.11
N ARG A 910 26.68 -30.85 -14.89
CA ARG A 910 27.46 -30.21 -15.98
C ARG A 910 27.96 -31.19 -17.04
N ILE A 911 28.43 -32.37 -16.64
CA ILE A 911 28.88 -33.41 -17.58
C ILE A 911 27.70 -33.92 -18.41
N LEU A 912 26.53 -34.12 -17.78
CA LEU A 912 25.32 -34.56 -18.46
C LEU A 912 24.73 -33.50 -19.42
N GLN A 913 25.01 -32.22 -19.19
CA GLN A 913 24.60 -31.10 -20.04
C GLN A 913 25.60 -30.80 -21.19
N TYR A 914 26.75 -31.46 -21.23
CA TYR A 914 27.76 -31.26 -22.27
C TYR A 914 27.21 -31.60 -23.67
N ASN A 915 27.35 -30.66 -24.62
CA ASN A 915 26.77 -30.70 -25.98
C ASN A 915 25.24 -30.54 -26.12
N MET A 916 24.52 -30.05 -25.11
CA MET A 916 23.14 -29.58 -25.31
C MET A 916 23.14 -28.19 -25.99
N LYS A 917 22.46 -28.06 -27.14
CA LYS A 917 22.27 -26.76 -27.83
C LYS A 917 21.25 -25.89 -27.08
N PRO A 918 21.30 -24.54 -27.17
CA PRO A 918 20.28 -23.66 -26.60
C PRO A 918 18.90 -23.92 -27.22
N GLY A 919 17.88 -24.08 -26.38
CA GLY A 919 16.49 -24.36 -26.71
C GLY A 919 15.71 -24.79 -25.46
N ILE A 920 14.38 -24.73 -25.49
CA ILE A 920 13.52 -25.11 -24.35
C ILE A 920 13.66 -26.63 -24.12
N TYR A 921 14.44 -27.00 -23.11
CA TYR A 921 14.60 -28.36 -22.62
C TYR A 921 14.19 -28.44 -21.14
N PRO A 922 13.79 -29.63 -20.64
CA PRO A 922 13.15 -29.77 -19.33
C PRO A 922 13.98 -29.21 -18.19
N VAL A 923 13.27 -28.55 -17.27
CA VAL A 923 13.74 -27.95 -16.02
C VAL A 923 14.31 -29.02 -15.09
N TYR A 924 15.60 -29.35 -15.20
CA TYR A 924 16.33 -30.11 -14.19
C TYR A 924 17.65 -29.44 -13.83
N SER A 925 17.59 -28.14 -13.53
CA SER A 925 18.75 -27.39 -13.07
C SER A 925 18.31 -26.23 -12.20
N PHE A 926 18.82 -26.19 -10.97
CA PHE A 926 18.78 -25.07 -10.02
C PHE A 926 19.51 -23.81 -10.53
N MET A 927 19.63 -23.58 -11.83
CA MET A 927 20.22 -22.38 -12.40
C MET A 927 19.58 -22.02 -13.72
N TYR A 928 18.77 -20.95 -13.73
CA TYR A 928 18.66 -20.09 -14.90
C TYR A 928 18.60 -18.62 -14.48
N TYR A 929 19.63 -17.90 -14.93
CA TYR A 929 19.64 -16.45 -15.09
C TYR A 929 19.18 -16.16 -16.52
N LYS A 930 18.35 -15.13 -16.72
CA LYS A 930 17.94 -14.67 -18.04
C LYS A 930 18.92 -13.59 -18.52
N ASN A 931 19.58 -13.81 -19.66
CA ASN A 931 20.17 -12.74 -20.46
C ASN A 931 19.24 -12.50 -21.65
N GLY A 932 18.81 -11.25 -21.85
CA GLY A 932 17.94 -10.80 -22.94
C GLY A 932 16.58 -10.38 -22.42
#